data_AF-A0A7V3XI51-F1
#
_entry.id   AF-A0A7V3XI51-F1
#
_cell.length_a   1.000
_cell.length_b   1.000
_cell.length_c   1.000
_cell.angle_alpha   90.00
_cell.angle_beta   90.00
_cell.angle_gamma   90.00
#
_symmetry.space_group_name_H-M   'P 1'
#
loop_
_entity.id
_entity.type
_entity.pdbx_description
1 polymer ?
#
loop_
_entity_poly.entity_id
_entity_poly.type
_entity_poly.pdbx_seq_one_letter_code
_entity_poly.pdbx_strand_id
1 'polypeptide(L)'
;MSTDRYPVREIEARWQRIWDARKQFRAVEEPGRPKFYCLEMFPYPSGRIHMGHVRVYAIGDLLARYKRMRGFNVLHPMGWDAFGLPAENAAIEHGVHPAIWTYENIDHMRSQLKQLGISYDWEREITTCDPAYYRWEQLIFIRMLERGLAYRRRSTVNWCPSCQTVLANEQVEAGRCWRCDSEVTPREVEGWFFKITAYADELLAWCDRLPGWPERVLTMQRNWIGRSEGAEFDLPVAGRPDLKVRVFTTRPDTVFGMTYAVLAPEHPLVDALVGDAERAAVAAFRAEVARQSEIERLAADRPKRGLRLSARVVNPFNGAEIPLFIADYVLMGYGTGAIMAVPGEDQRDWDFATQHGLPIIETVKRPPGWVGQAYAGDGVKVNSGFLDGLTVAEAKRRAIDWLVERGLGEGKVNYRLRDWGISRQRYWGAPIPVLYCEACGMVPEREENLPVVLPRDVQISGKGGSPLADVATFVHARCPQCGGRARRETDTMDTFVESSWYFLRYCSPDHDGGMFDPAAADYWMPVDQYIGGIEHAVLHLLYARFYTKVLRDLGLTKVDEPFTALLSQGMVIKDGAKMSKSKGNVVDPDEQIRKYGADTARLFSLFAAPPEKDLDWNDHGVEGAFRFLNRVWRFVTGHADDVRAAAPAAAPQSSDGRALRRTVHETIARVTDDIERDFHFNTAVSAIMELVNALHAFESSSLDRVPAEERRALLREAVETLLLLLAPFCPHIAEELWERTGHRDSVFMHPWPEADPQALTREEITVVVQVDGKVRSRLTVDANAGEADVQRRALADDRVRPWLDARTVERVVVVPKRLVNIVTRP
;
A
#
# COMPACT_ATOMS: atom_id res chain seq x y z
N MET A 1 44.00 -17.94 -10.22
CA MET A 1 43.28 -16.78 -9.66
C MET A 1 43.21 -16.98 -8.15
N SER A 2 43.47 -15.95 -7.34
CA SER A 2 43.42 -16.07 -5.87
C SER A 2 42.05 -16.62 -5.45
N THR A 3 42.05 -17.76 -4.77
CA THR A 3 40.88 -18.53 -4.32
C THR A 3 40.11 -17.88 -3.17
N ASP A 4 40.60 -16.76 -2.63
CA ASP A 4 40.15 -16.19 -1.36
C ASP A 4 38.99 -15.18 -1.47
N ARG A 5 38.59 -14.80 -2.69
CA ARG A 5 37.54 -13.80 -2.92
C ARG A 5 36.41 -14.38 -3.76
N TYR A 6 35.16 -14.15 -3.35
CA TYR A 6 33.95 -14.56 -4.06
C TYR A 6 33.94 -13.96 -5.49
N PRO A 7 34.03 -14.78 -6.57
CA PRO A 7 34.06 -14.28 -7.93
C PRO A 7 32.64 -13.98 -8.46
N VAL A 8 32.04 -12.91 -7.92
CA VAL A 8 30.65 -12.48 -8.17
C VAL A 8 30.27 -12.49 -9.65
N ARG A 9 31.11 -11.92 -10.53
CA ARG A 9 30.80 -11.76 -11.96
C ARG A 9 30.64 -13.09 -12.69
N GLU A 10 31.46 -14.07 -12.35
CA GLU A 10 31.46 -15.37 -13.02
C GLU A 10 30.32 -16.24 -12.50
N ILE A 11 30.12 -16.25 -11.18
CA ILE A 11 29.16 -17.11 -10.50
C ILE A 11 27.72 -16.64 -10.72
N GLU A 12 27.44 -15.35 -10.51
CA GLU A 12 26.08 -14.82 -10.62
C GLU A 12 25.54 -15.01 -12.05
N ALA A 13 26.33 -14.65 -13.06
CA ALA A 13 25.99 -14.85 -14.47
C ALA A 13 25.90 -16.33 -14.88
N ARG A 14 26.60 -17.24 -14.20
CA ARG A 14 26.46 -18.69 -14.43
C ARG A 14 25.10 -19.19 -13.92
N TRP A 15 24.77 -18.90 -12.67
CA TRP A 15 23.54 -19.39 -12.05
C TRP A 15 22.28 -18.78 -12.65
N GLN A 16 22.30 -17.49 -13.00
CA GLN A 16 21.20 -16.84 -13.72
C GLN A 16 20.91 -17.55 -15.05
N ARG A 17 21.94 -17.89 -15.84
CA ARG A 17 21.77 -18.67 -17.08
C ARG A 17 21.23 -20.07 -16.82
N ILE A 18 21.67 -20.74 -15.76
CA ILE A 18 21.20 -22.08 -15.40
C ILE A 18 19.70 -22.03 -15.03
N TRP A 19 19.29 -21.08 -14.19
CA TRP A 19 17.88 -20.94 -13.79
C TRP A 19 16.99 -20.58 -14.97
N ASP A 20 17.42 -19.66 -15.84
CA ASP A 20 16.69 -19.30 -17.06
C ASP A 20 16.55 -20.50 -18.00
N ALA A 21 17.64 -21.25 -18.26
CA ALA A 21 17.61 -22.42 -19.14
C ALA A 21 16.72 -23.55 -18.61
N ARG A 22 16.67 -23.72 -17.28
CA ARG A 22 15.80 -24.71 -16.61
C ARG A 22 14.36 -24.24 -16.43
N LYS A 23 14.07 -22.95 -16.68
CA LYS A 23 12.82 -22.30 -16.28
C LYS A 23 12.49 -22.59 -14.81
N GLN A 24 13.52 -22.49 -13.95
CA GLN A 24 13.51 -22.99 -12.55
C GLN A 24 12.31 -22.48 -11.73
N PHE A 25 11.84 -21.27 -12.02
CA PHE A 25 10.82 -20.59 -11.23
C PHE A 25 9.44 -20.57 -11.89
N ARG A 26 9.28 -21.25 -13.03
CA ARG A 26 7.99 -21.40 -13.72
C ARG A 26 6.92 -21.95 -12.77
N ALA A 27 5.75 -21.33 -12.77
CA ALA A 27 4.60 -21.72 -11.96
C ALA A 27 3.50 -22.34 -12.84
N VAL A 28 3.04 -23.53 -12.46
CA VAL A 28 1.90 -24.22 -13.08
C VAL A 28 0.92 -24.62 -11.99
N GLU A 29 -0.36 -24.76 -12.30
CA GLU A 29 -1.38 -25.08 -11.32
C GLU A 29 -1.24 -26.54 -10.86
N GLU A 30 -0.95 -26.75 -9.57
CA GLU A 30 -0.74 -28.07 -8.96
C GLU A 30 -1.69 -28.24 -7.76
N PRO A 31 -2.94 -28.73 -7.96
CA PRO A 31 -3.97 -28.84 -6.91
C PRO A 31 -3.56 -29.64 -5.66
N GLY A 32 -2.54 -30.49 -5.75
CA GLY A 32 -2.01 -31.28 -4.63
C GLY A 32 -1.02 -30.55 -3.72
N ARG A 33 -0.64 -29.31 -4.04
CA ARG A 33 0.31 -28.51 -3.26
C ARG A 33 -0.33 -27.20 -2.80
N PRO A 34 -0.02 -26.74 -1.58
CA PRO A 34 -0.50 -25.44 -1.13
C PRO A 34 0.11 -24.35 -2.03
N LYS A 35 -0.76 -23.50 -2.59
CA LYS A 35 -0.33 -22.38 -3.44
C LYS A 35 0.20 -21.22 -2.59
N PHE A 36 1.11 -20.44 -3.16
CA PHE A 36 1.52 -19.15 -2.62
C PHE A 36 1.75 -18.17 -3.78
N TYR A 37 0.90 -17.16 -3.87
CA TYR A 37 1.00 -16.09 -4.84
C TYR A 37 1.65 -14.87 -4.17
N CYS A 38 2.93 -14.65 -4.48
CA CYS A 38 3.70 -13.49 -4.06
C CYS A 38 3.75 -12.48 -5.21
N LEU A 39 3.39 -11.24 -4.94
CA LEU A 39 3.33 -10.21 -5.97
C LEU A 39 3.77 -8.86 -5.43
N GLU A 40 4.67 -8.20 -6.14
CA GLU A 40 5.00 -6.80 -5.90
C GLU A 40 4.25 -5.90 -6.89
N MET A 41 4.06 -4.63 -6.51
CA MET A 41 3.63 -3.60 -7.45
C MET A 41 4.63 -3.54 -8.62
N PHE A 42 4.17 -3.94 -9.80
CA PHE A 42 4.95 -3.89 -11.03
C PHE A 42 5.36 -2.44 -11.38
N PRO A 43 6.52 -2.22 -12.02
CA PRO A 43 7.04 -0.87 -12.19
C PRO A 43 6.51 -0.18 -13.44
N TYR A 44 6.50 1.16 -13.39
CA TYR A 44 6.37 2.01 -14.57
C TYR A 44 7.69 2.00 -15.39
N PRO A 45 7.68 1.65 -16.68
CA PRO A 45 8.86 1.70 -17.56
C PRO A 45 9.16 3.13 -18.03
N SER A 46 9.36 4.03 -17.07
CA SER A 46 9.67 5.46 -17.27
C SER A 46 11.17 5.77 -17.16
N GLY A 47 12.01 4.74 -17.21
CA GLY A 47 13.47 4.80 -17.16
C GLY A 47 14.03 3.59 -16.41
N ARG A 48 15.23 3.72 -15.86
CA ARG A 48 15.92 2.61 -15.15
C ARG A 48 15.40 2.37 -13.74
N ILE A 49 15.56 1.14 -13.24
CA ILE A 49 15.33 0.85 -11.82
C ILE A 49 16.41 1.50 -10.94
N HIS A 50 16.13 1.59 -9.65
CA HIS A 50 17.01 2.16 -8.63
C HIS A 50 16.96 1.33 -7.35
N MET A 51 17.81 1.59 -6.37
CA MET A 51 17.86 0.79 -5.13
C MET A 51 16.53 0.75 -4.33
N GLY A 52 15.66 1.75 -4.48
CA GLY A 52 14.27 1.66 -4.01
C GLY A 52 13.45 0.51 -4.63
N HIS A 53 13.58 0.26 -5.93
CA HIS A 53 12.98 -0.88 -6.62
C HIS A 53 13.62 -2.20 -6.15
N VAL A 54 14.96 -2.23 -6.06
CA VAL A 54 15.69 -3.42 -5.59
C VAL A 54 15.22 -3.85 -4.21
N ARG A 55 14.95 -2.91 -3.30
CA ARG A 55 14.41 -3.24 -1.98
C ARG A 55 13.08 -4.00 -2.06
N VAL A 56 12.13 -3.51 -2.86
CA VAL A 56 10.81 -4.13 -3.03
C VAL A 56 10.94 -5.54 -3.57
N TYR A 57 11.68 -5.70 -4.67
CA TYR A 57 11.79 -6.98 -5.38
C TYR A 57 12.67 -7.98 -4.63
N ALA A 58 13.66 -7.54 -3.85
CA ALA A 58 14.43 -8.42 -2.99
C ALA A 58 13.58 -9.00 -1.83
N ILE A 59 12.61 -8.23 -1.32
CA ILE A 59 11.68 -8.71 -0.29
C ILE A 59 10.75 -9.79 -0.87
N GLY A 60 10.12 -9.54 -2.02
CA GLY A 60 9.27 -10.54 -2.67
C GLY A 60 10.05 -11.79 -3.06
N ASP A 61 11.27 -11.63 -3.59
CA ASP A 61 12.11 -12.77 -3.96
C ASP A 61 12.51 -13.65 -2.78
N LEU A 62 12.85 -13.04 -1.65
CA LEU A 62 13.14 -13.77 -0.41
C LEU A 62 11.94 -14.63 -0.02
N LEU A 63 10.74 -14.05 0.00
CA LEU A 63 9.52 -14.75 0.40
C LEU A 63 9.16 -15.85 -0.60
N ALA A 64 9.30 -15.59 -1.90
CA ALA A 64 9.03 -16.56 -2.96
C ALA A 64 9.96 -17.79 -2.85
N ARG A 65 11.27 -17.57 -2.66
CA ARG A 65 12.26 -18.64 -2.48
C ARG A 65 12.04 -19.41 -1.20
N TYR A 66 11.79 -18.69 -0.10
CA TYR A 66 11.48 -19.28 1.20
C TYR A 66 10.23 -20.18 1.14
N LYS A 67 9.11 -19.68 0.59
CA LYS A 67 7.87 -20.46 0.49
C LYS A 67 8.03 -21.67 -0.43
N ARG A 68 8.83 -21.57 -1.49
CA ARG A 68 9.17 -22.73 -2.34
C ARG A 68 9.89 -23.81 -1.53
N MET A 69 10.88 -23.44 -0.72
CA MET A 69 11.59 -24.37 0.18
C MET A 69 10.68 -24.91 1.30
N ARG A 70 9.62 -24.19 1.66
CA ARG A 70 8.55 -24.68 2.57
C ARG A 70 7.52 -25.58 1.89
N GLY A 71 7.73 -25.95 0.62
CA GLY A 71 6.90 -26.91 -0.12
C GLY A 71 5.72 -26.28 -0.88
N PHE A 72 5.54 -24.96 -0.82
CA PHE A 72 4.48 -24.27 -1.54
C PHE A 72 4.73 -24.30 -3.06
N ASN A 73 3.64 -24.33 -3.83
CA ASN A 73 3.67 -24.01 -5.24
C ASN A 73 3.60 -22.48 -5.40
N VAL A 74 4.69 -21.87 -5.87
CA VAL A 74 4.86 -20.40 -5.79
C VAL A 74 4.65 -19.76 -7.16
N LEU A 75 3.65 -18.89 -7.27
CA LEU A 75 3.52 -17.92 -8.36
C LEU A 75 4.19 -16.61 -7.94
N HIS A 76 5.21 -16.20 -8.68
CA HIS A 76 5.95 -14.96 -8.48
C HIS A 76 6.16 -14.30 -9.84
N PRO A 77 5.21 -13.48 -10.33
CA PRO A 77 5.25 -12.94 -11.68
C PRO A 77 5.77 -11.49 -11.70
N MET A 78 6.09 -11.00 -12.89
CA MET A 78 6.49 -9.60 -13.14
C MET A 78 5.97 -9.15 -14.50
N GLY A 79 5.84 -7.84 -14.68
CA GLY A 79 5.33 -7.22 -15.90
C GLY A 79 5.50 -5.70 -15.80
N TRP A 80 4.78 -4.95 -16.64
CA TRP A 80 5.08 -3.54 -16.83
C TRP A 80 3.80 -2.70 -16.92
N ASP A 81 3.70 -1.69 -16.04
CA ASP A 81 2.64 -0.68 -16.10
C ASP A 81 3.00 0.38 -17.16
N ALA A 82 2.79 0.00 -18.41
CA ALA A 82 3.44 0.58 -19.57
C ALA A 82 2.68 1.73 -20.22
N PHE A 83 1.41 1.93 -19.87
CA PHE A 83 0.60 3.06 -20.30
C PHE A 83 0.69 4.25 -19.34
N GLY A 84 0.03 5.34 -19.74
CA GLY A 84 -0.15 6.51 -18.91
C GLY A 84 0.95 7.55 -19.03
N LEU A 85 0.69 8.63 -18.29
CA LEU A 85 1.50 9.84 -18.33
C LEU A 85 2.99 9.64 -17.95
N PRO A 86 3.43 8.71 -17.07
CA PRO A 86 4.86 8.60 -16.73
C PRO A 86 5.74 8.25 -17.93
N ALA A 87 5.32 7.24 -18.71
CA ALA A 87 6.04 6.82 -19.91
C ALA A 87 5.94 7.88 -21.02
N GLU A 88 4.76 8.47 -21.23
CA GLU A 88 4.54 9.48 -22.27
C GLU A 88 5.36 10.76 -22.03
N ASN A 89 5.36 11.29 -20.81
CA ASN A 89 6.13 12.51 -20.49
C ASN A 89 7.62 12.29 -20.68
N ALA A 90 8.15 11.15 -20.20
CA ALA A 90 9.56 10.82 -20.36
C ALA A 90 9.94 10.69 -21.83
N ALA A 91 9.07 10.08 -22.65
CA ALA A 91 9.28 9.97 -24.09
C ALA A 91 9.28 11.34 -24.80
N ILE A 92 8.36 12.23 -24.44
CA ILE A 92 8.29 13.61 -24.96
C ILE A 92 9.57 14.39 -24.60
N GLU A 93 10.04 14.30 -23.35
CA GLU A 93 11.27 14.97 -22.89
C GLU A 93 12.51 14.54 -23.68
N HIS A 94 12.54 13.29 -24.15
CA HIS A 94 13.64 12.73 -24.94
C HIS A 94 13.42 12.82 -26.46
N GLY A 95 12.26 13.33 -26.91
CA GLY A 95 11.93 13.42 -28.33
C GLY A 95 11.73 12.06 -29.01
N VAL A 96 11.29 11.04 -28.27
CA VAL A 96 11.08 9.66 -28.74
C VAL A 96 9.59 9.31 -28.69
N HIS A 97 9.12 8.43 -29.59
CA HIS A 97 7.74 7.94 -29.52
C HIS A 97 7.53 7.10 -28.24
N PRO A 98 6.43 7.30 -27.47
CA PRO A 98 6.19 6.58 -26.21
C PRO A 98 6.33 5.06 -26.30
N ALA A 99 5.78 4.43 -27.35
CA ALA A 99 5.98 2.99 -27.57
C ALA A 99 7.46 2.57 -27.58
N ILE A 100 8.31 3.29 -28.32
CA ILE A 100 9.74 2.96 -28.45
C ILE A 100 10.41 3.11 -27.09
N TRP A 101 10.22 4.26 -26.45
CA TRP A 101 10.74 4.55 -25.11
C TRP A 101 10.32 3.51 -24.08
N THR A 102 9.04 3.12 -24.08
CA THR A 102 8.49 2.11 -23.18
C THR A 102 9.16 0.76 -23.38
N TYR A 103 9.21 0.23 -24.61
CA TYR A 103 9.81 -1.10 -24.86
C TYR A 103 11.32 -1.12 -24.59
N GLU A 104 12.05 -0.04 -24.90
CA GLU A 104 13.47 0.06 -24.55
C GLU A 104 13.70 0.03 -23.03
N ASN A 105 12.85 0.72 -22.26
CA ASN A 105 12.93 0.68 -20.79
C ASN A 105 12.51 -0.66 -20.22
N ILE A 106 11.48 -1.30 -20.78
CA ILE A 106 11.09 -2.67 -20.41
C ILE A 106 12.27 -3.63 -20.60
N ASP A 107 12.92 -3.62 -21.76
CA ASP A 107 14.08 -4.49 -22.04
C ASP A 107 15.23 -4.23 -21.06
N HIS A 108 15.51 -2.97 -20.77
CA HIS A 108 16.55 -2.59 -19.83
C HIS A 108 16.23 -3.05 -18.40
N MET A 109 15.04 -2.71 -17.90
CA MET A 109 14.62 -3.08 -16.54
C MET A 109 14.53 -4.61 -16.39
N ARG A 110 14.04 -5.33 -17.41
CA ARG A 110 14.05 -6.80 -17.44
C ARG A 110 15.46 -7.34 -17.26
N SER A 111 16.43 -6.79 -18.00
CA SER A 111 17.85 -7.15 -17.86
C SER A 111 18.37 -6.88 -16.44
N GLN A 112 18.05 -5.72 -15.85
CA GLN A 112 18.50 -5.38 -14.50
C GLN A 112 17.90 -6.34 -13.43
N LEU A 113 16.61 -6.67 -13.53
CA LEU A 113 15.94 -7.62 -12.62
C LEU A 113 16.50 -9.04 -12.76
N LYS A 114 16.80 -9.48 -13.99
CA LYS A 114 17.48 -10.77 -14.24
C LYS A 114 18.90 -10.78 -13.67
N GLN A 115 19.65 -9.68 -13.79
CA GLN A 115 20.99 -9.56 -13.20
C GLN A 115 20.97 -9.55 -11.67
N LEU A 116 19.87 -9.16 -11.03
CA LEU A 116 19.65 -9.30 -9.59
C LEU A 116 19.31 -10.74 -9.18
N GLY A 117 19.07 -11.65 -10.14
CA GLY A 117 18.70 -13.03 -9.88
C GLY A 117 17.34 -13.17 -9.18
N ILE A 118 16.39 -12.28 -9.47
CA ILE A 118 15.03 -12.39 -8.93
C ILE A 118 14.31 -13.58 -9.58
N SER A 119 13.61 -14.38 -8.77
CA SER A 119 12.94 -15.64 -9.14
C SER A 119 11.56 -15.42 -9.78
N TYR A 120 11.48 -14.52 -10.76
CA TYR A 120 10.23 -14.31 -11.49
C TYR A 120 9.93 -15.44 -12.47
N ASP A 121 8.64 -15.75 -12.61
CA ASP A 121 8.11 -16.52 -13.73
C ASP A 121 7.96 -15.63 -14.97
N TRP A 122 9.04 -15.52 -15.74
CA TRP A 122 9.07 -14.72 -16.97
C TRP A 122 8.16 -15.25 -18.08
N GLU A 123 7.63 -16.48 -18.00
CA GLU A 123 6.61 -16.94 -18.95
C GLU A 123 5.27 -16.23 -18.73
N ARG A 124 5.09 -15.61 -17.56
CA ARG A 124 3.87 -14.89 -17.21
C ARG A 124 4.01 -13.37 -17.38
N GLU A 125 5.02 -12.92 -18.10
CA GLU A 125 5.27 -11.49 -18.32
C GLU A 125 4.12 -10.82 -19.09
N ILE A 126 3.65 -9.67 -18.58
CA ILE A 126 2.62 -8.86 -19.25
C ILE A 126 3.11 -7.43 -19.46
N THR A 127 2.61 -6.78 -20.50
CA THR A 127 2.84 -5.36 -20.78
C THR A 127 1.50 -4.68 -20.99
N THR A 128 1.13 -3.72 -20.14
CA THR A 128 -0.24 -3.17 -20.17
C THR A 128 -0.56 -2.38 -21.43
N CYS A 129 0.46 -1.87 -22.13
CA CYS A 129 0.29 -1.16 -23.40
C CYS A 129 0.16 -2.07 -24.63
N ASP A 130 0.20 -3.40 -24.45
CA ASP A 130 0.00 -4.36 -25.54
C ASP A 130 -1.51 -4.52 -25.87
N PRO A 131 -1.92 -4.48 -27.15
CA PRO A 131 -3.30 -4.75 -27.54
C PRO A 131 -3.88 -6.07 -27.03
N ALA A 132 -3.06 -7.11 -26.86
CA ALA A 132 -3.48 -8.39 -26.29
C ALA A 132 -3.89 -8.27 -24.81
N TYR A 133 -3.37 -7.25 -24.10
CA TYR A 133 -3.74 -6.93 -22.73
C TYR A 133 -4.96 -6.00 -22.67
N TYR A 134 -4.84 -4.78 -23.22
CA TYR A 134 -5.87 -3.74 -22.99
C TYR A 134 -7.19 -3.99 -23.74
N ARG A 135 -7.23 -4.93 -24.69
CA ARG A 135 -8.51 -5.37 -25.30
C ARG A 135 -9.52 -5.82 -24.23
N TRP A 136 -9.04 -6.38 -23.12
CA TRP A 136 -9.90 -6.95 -22.10
C TRP A 136 -10.52 -5.90 -21.21
N GLU A 137 -9.78 -4.86 -20.82
CA GLU A 137 -10.38 -3.73 -20.10
C GLU A 137 -11.31 -2.89 -20.98
N GLN A 138 -11.09 -2.84 -22.31
CA GLN A 138 -12.07 -2.28 -23.24
C GLN A 138 -13.38 -3.09 -23.21
N LEU A 139 -13.29 -4.43 -23.18
CA LEU A 139 -14.46 -5.28 -23.03
C LEU A 139 -15.16 -5.02 -21.68
N ILE A 140 -14.41 -4.98 -20.56
CA ILE A 140 -15.00 -4.71 -19.24
C ILE A 140 -15.61 -3.31 -19.16
N PHE A 141 -15.01 -2.31 -19.80
CA PHE A 141 -15.61 -0.98 -19.90
C PHE A 141 -16.99 -1.05 -20.56
N ILE A 142 -17.14 -1.79 -21.67
CA ILE A 142 -18.44 -1.98 -22.33
C ILE A 142 -19.44 -2.66 -21.37
N ARG A 143 -19.01 -3.71 -20.65
CA ARG A 143 -19.87 -4.38 -19.65
C ARG A 143 -20.26 -3.46 -18.50
N MET A 144 -19.36 -2.59 -18.04
CA MET A 144 -19.66 -1.57 -17.04
C MET A 144 -20.65 -0.53 -17.59
N LEU A 145 -20.51 -0.12 -18.85
CA LEU A 145 -21.43 0.82 -19.51
C LEU A 145 -22.84 0.23 -19.61
N GLU A 146 -22.95 -1.03 -20.04
CA GLU A 146 -24.23 -1.78 -20.12
C GLU A 146 -24.94 -1.87 -18.76
N ARG A 147 -24.18 -1.90 -17.65
CA ARG A 147 -24.71 -1.92 -16.27
C ARG A 147 -24.84 -0.55 -15.60
N GLY A 148 -24.55 0.54 -16.31
CA GLY A 148 -24.58 1.90 -15.75
C GLY A 148 -23.49 2.19 -14.70
N LEU A 149 -22.42 1.38 -14.68
CA LEU A 149 -21.23 1.57 -13.86
C LEU A 149 -20.18 2.44 -14.57
N ALA A 150 -20.16 2.48 -15.89
CA ALA A 150 -19.40 3.46 -16.67
C ALA A 150 -20.38 4.49 -17.26
N TYR A 151 -20.10 5.77 -17.11
CA TYR A 151 -20.97 6.83 -17.62
C TYR A 151 -20.20 8.10 -17.94
N ARG A 152 -20.78 8.94 -18.80
CA ARG A 152 -20.22 10.24 -19.19
C ARG A 152 -20.96 11.37 -18.49
N ARG A 153 -20.22 12.34 -17.95
CA ARG A 153 -20.81 13.57 -17.38
C ARG A 153 -19.88 14.78 -17.58
N ARG A 154 -20.47 15.97 -17.57
CA ARG A 154 -19.72 17.21 -17.37
C ARG A 154 -19.44 17.37 -15.88
N SER A 155 -18.19 17.59 -15.52
CA SER A 155 -17.76 17.78 -14.14
C SER A 155 -16.63 18.80 -14.10
N THR A 156 -16.57 19.57 -13.01
CA THR A 156 -15.33 20.22 -12.61
C THR A 156 -14.37 19.12 -12.19
N VAL A 157 -13.18 19.09 -12.79
CA VAL A 157 -12.14 18.13 -12.47
C VAL A 157 -10.85 18.86 -12.10
N ASN A 158 -9.95 18.12 -11.48
CA ASN A 158 -8.60 18.57 -11.21
C ASN A 158 -7.81 18.62 -12.53
N TRP A 159 -7.23 19.77 -12.84
CA TRP A 159 -6.41 19.97 -14.03
C TRP A 159 -4.99 20.35 -13.63
N CYS A 160 -4.01 19.63 -14.15
CA CYS A 160 -2.62 20.01 -13.99
C CYS A 160 -2.17 20.87 -15.19
N PRO A 161 -1.82 22.15 -15.00
CA PRO A 161 -1.40 23.01 -16.10
C PRO A 161 -0.04 22.63 -16.67
N SER A 162 0.83 21.99 -15.87
CA SER A 162 2.12 21.48 -16.34
C SER A 162 1.95 20.20 -17.17
N CYS A 163 1.18 19.23 -16.66
CA CYS A 163 0.92 17.98 -17.38
C CYS A 163 -0.15 18.11 -18.49
N GLN A 164 -0.85 19.24 -18.60
CA GLN A 164 -1.93 19.45 -19.57
C GLN A 164 -2.95 18.29 -19.61
N THR A 165 -3.39 17.84 -18.43
CA THR A 165 -4.31 16.69 -18.29
C THR A 165 -5.17 16.81 -17.05
N VAL A 166 -6.32 16.13 -17.11
CA VAL A 166 -7.17 15.84 -15.96
C VAL A 166 -6.45 14.87 -15.02
N LEU A 167 -6.62 15.10 -13.72
CA LEU A 167 -6.20 14.23 -12.63
C LEU A 167 -7.45 13.71 -11.89
N ALA A 168 -7.41 12.45 -11.44
CA ALA A 168 -8.34 11.95 -10.44
C ALA A 168 -8.15 12.69 -9.10
N ASN A 169 -9.11 12.61 -8.16
CA ASN A 169 -8.97 13.28 -6.85
C ASN A 169 -7.79 12.73 -6.06
N GLU A 170 -7.57 11.43 -6.20
CA GLU A 170 -6.52 10.65 -5.58
C GLU A 170 -5.13 11.02 -6.14
N GLN A 171 -5.06 11.64 -7.33
CA GLN A 171 -3.83 12.11 -7.98
C GLN A 171 -3.47 13.57 -7.59
N VAL A 172 -4.22 14.16 -6.64
CA VAL A 172 -3.98 15.51 -6.11
C VAL A 172 -3.55 15.41 -4.65
N GLU A 173 -2.27 15.67 -4.40
CA GLU A 173 -1.66 15.61 -3.07
C GLU A 173 -1.45 17.02 -2.54
N ALA A 174 -2.13 17.38 -1.45
CA ALA A 174 -2.08 18.72 -0.87
C ALA A 174 -2.27 19.86 -1.90
N GLY A 175 -3.14 19.64 -2.91
CA GLY A 175 -3.47 20.62 -3.95
C GLY A 175 -2.49 20.66 -5.10
N ARG A 176 -1.51 19.76 -5.10
CA ARG A 176 -0.47 19.65 -6.10
C ARG A 176 -0.60 18.34 -6.86
N CYS A 177 -0.11 18.34 -8.10
CA CYS A 177 -0.04 17.13 -8.89
C CYS A 177 0.93 16.15 -8.22
N TRP A 178 0.50 14.90 -8.00
CA TRP A 178 1.29 13.81 -7.40
C TRP A 178 2.66 13.52 -8.06
N ARG A 179 2.90 14.10 -9.25
CA ARG A 179 4.11 13.85 -10.02
C ARG A 179 5.02 15.06 -10.17
N CYS A 180 4.46 16.18 -10.61
CA CYS A 180 5.25 17.35 -11.00
C CYS A 180 5.14 18.49 -9.98
N ASP A 181 4.46 18.25 -8.85
CA ASP A 181 4.28 19.20 -7.73
C ASP A 181 3.66 20.55 -8.11
N SER A 182 3.18 20.69 -9.35
CA SER A 182 2.51 21.89 -9.84
C SER A 182 1.15 22.03 -9.19
N GLU A 183 0.75 23.27 -8.93
CA GLU A 183 -0.57 23.58 -8.39
C GLU A 183 -1.67 23.12 -9.36
N VAL A 184 -2.67 22.43 -8.81
CA VAL A 184 -3.80 21.89 -9.56
C VAL A 184 -4.90 22.93 -9.58
N THR A 185 -5.43 23.22 -10.76
CA THR A 185 -6.54 24.15 -10.94
C THR A 185 -7.82 23.41 -11.32
N PRO A 186 -9.00 23.90 -10.93
CA PRO A 186 -10.26 23.33 -11.40
C PRO A 186 -10.48 23.66 -12.89
N ARG A 187 -10.98 22.68 -13.66
CA ARG A 187 -11.42 22.89 -15.05
C ARG A 187 -12.71 22.12 -15.31
N GLU A 188 -13.67 22.73 -16.00
CA GLU A 188 -14.82 21.99 -16.51
C GLU A 188 -14.43 21.17 -17.74
N VAL A 189 -14.68 19.87 -17.67
CA VAL A 189 -14.53 18.95 -18.81
C VAL A 189 -15.68 17.94 -18.81
N GLU A 190 -15.98 17.44 -20.00
CA GLU A 190 -16.86 16.31 -20.18
C GLU A 190 -16.01 15.05 -20.31
N GLY A 191 -16.22 14.05 -19.45
CA GLY A 191 -15.38 12.86 -19.40
C GLY A 191 -16.09 11.64 -18.83
N TRP A 192 -15.38 10.52 -18.85
CA TRP A 192 -15.86 9.22 -18.42
C TRP A 192 -15.52 8.92 -16.96
N PHE A 193 -16.49 8.32 -16.27
CA PHE A 193 -16.40 7.97 -14.86
C PHE A 193 -16.81 6.51 -14.63
N PHE A 194 -16.11 5.85 -13.70
CA PHE A 194 -16.58 4.64 -13.06
C PHE A 194 -17.30 4.95 -11.76
N LYS A 195 -18.47 4.36 -11.57
CA LYS A 195 -19.35 4.54 -10.42
C LYS A 195 -18.88 3.75 -9.20
N ILE A 196 -17.64 3.98 -8.78
CA ILE A 196 -17.03 3.34 -7.58
C ILE A 196 -17.85 3.60 -6.32
N THR A 197 -18.57 4.72 -6.25
CA THR A 197 -19.46 5.04 -5.12
C THR A 197 -20.58 4.02 -4.93
N ALA A 198 -20.97 3.28 -5.98
CA ALA A 198 -21.94 2.18 -5.86
C ALA A 198 -21.42 1.01 -4.99
N TYR A 199 -20.11 0.93 -4.78
CA TYR A 199 -19.45 -0.10 -3.96
C TYR A 199 -18.89 0.48 -2.64
N ALA A 200 -19.17 1.75 -2.31
CA ALA A 200 -18.54 2.44 -1.18
C ALA A 200 -18.77 1.74 0.17
N ASP A 201 -20.00 1.28 0.43
CA ASP A 201 -20.30 0.52 1.66
C ASP A 201 -19.55 -0.81 1.73
N GLU A 202 -19.47 -1.54 0.61
CA GLU A 202 -18.77 -2.82 0.58
C GLU A 202 -17.26 -2.63 0.75
N LEU A 203 -16.70 -1.63 0.06
CA LEU A 203 -15.29 -1.26 0.18
C LEU A 203 -14.95 -0.85 1.62
N LEU A 204 -15.84 -0.11 2.29
CA LEU A 204 -15.66 0.31 3.68
C LEU A 204 -15.76 -0.87 4.65
N ALA A 205 -16.78 -1.72 4.50
CA ALA A 205 -17.00 -2.87 5.38
C ALA A 205 -15.84 -3.86 5.35
N TRP A 206 -15.20 -4.03 4.19
CA TRP A 206 -14.02 -4.89 4.07
C TRP A 206 -12.78 -4.33 4.76
N CYS A 207 -12.70 -3.03 5.05
CA CYS A 207 -11.59 -2.49 5.85
C CYS A 207 -11.52 -3.12 7.25
N ASP A 208 -12.63 -3.66 7.77
CA ASP A 208 -12.67 -4.34 9.07
C ASP A 208 -12.50 -5.86 8.98
N ARG A 209 -12.42 -6.41 7.77
CA ARG A 209 -12.38 -7.85 7.48
C ARG A 209 -11.05 -8.31 6.86
N LEU A 210 -10.23 -7.38 6.38
CA LEU A 210 -8.93 -7.66 5.76
C LEU A 210 -7.91 -8.08 6.83
N PRO A 211 -7.44 -9.34 6.86
CA PRO A 211 -6.68 -9.87 7.99
C PRO A 211 -5.21 -9.40 8.01
N GLY A 212 -4.59 -9.22 6.84
CA GLY A 212 -3.15 -8.96 6.71
C GLY A 212 -2.80 -7.57 6.20
N TRP A 213 -3.70 -6.58 6.37
CA TRP A 213 -3.47 -5.21 5.90
C TRP A 213 -3.01 -4.30 7.04
N PRO A 214 -2.03 -3.40 6.82
CA PRO A 214 -1.59 -2.47 7.85
C PRO A 214 -2.71 -1.50 8.24
N GLU A 215 -2.94 -1.30 9.54
CA GLU A 215 -4.01 -0.43 10.05
C GLU A 215 -3.89 1.01 9.53
N ARG A 216 -2.66 1.47 9.27
CA ARG A 216 -2.42 2.78 8.65
C ARG A 216 -3.08 2.90 7.27
N VAL A 217 -2.98 1.87 6.43
CA VAL A 217 -3.59 1.85 5.09
C VAL A 217 -5.12 1.77 5.21
N LEU A 218 -5.63 0.92 6.09
CA LEU A 218 -7.07 0.76 6.34
C LEU A 218 -7.69 2.08 6.83
N THR A 219 -7.05 2.75 7.79
CA THR A 219 -7.45 4.08 8.28
C THR A 219 -7.45 5.12 7.15
N MET A 220 -6.44 5.14 6.28
CA MET A 220 -6.42 6.03 5.11
C MET A 220 -7.61 5.77 4.19
N GLN A 221 -7.94 4.51 3.90
CA GLN A 221 -9.10 4.17 3.08
C GLN A 221 -10.44 4.50 3.76
N ARG A 222 -10.62 4.23 5.06
CA ARG A 222 -11.82 4.63 5.81
C ARG A 222 -12.05 6.15 5.74
N ASN A 223 -10.98 6.93 5.94
CA ASN A 223 -11.02 8.39 5.89
C ASN A 223 -11.22 8.94 4.47
N TRP A 224 -10.75 8.22 3.44
CA TRP A 224 -10.95 8.58 2.04
C TRP A 224 -12.38 8.28 1.58
N ILE A 225 -12.90 7.09 1.92
CA ILE A 225 -14.28 6.72 1.65
C ILE A 225 -15.23 7.69 2.37
N GLY A 226 -14.94 7.96 3.65
CA GLY A 226 -15.55 9.04 4.43
C GLY A 226 -17.07 8.97 4.46
N ARG A 227 -17.61 7.81 4.86
CA ARG A 227 -19.06 7.60 5.00
C ARG A 227 -19.61 8.46 6.14
N SER A 228 -20.67 9.19 5.85
CA SER A 228 -21.38 10.07 6.76
C SER A 228 -22.88 9.81 6.65
N GLU A 229 -23.55 9.55 7.77
CA GLU A 229 -25.01 9.46 7.82
C GLU A 229 -25.60 10.78 8.32
N GLY A 230 -26.67 11.22 7.66
CA GLY A 230 -27.30 12.51 7.95
C GLY A 230 -28.71 12.62 7.39
N ALA A 231 -29.16 13.85 7.22
CA ALA A 231 -30.44 14.18 6.60
C ALA A 231 -30.25 15.19 5.47
N GLU A 232 -31.02 15.03 4.39
CA GLU A 232 -31.29 16.11 3.45
C GLU A 232 -32.71 16.64 3.64
N PHE A 233 -32.87 17.96 3.69
CA PHE A 233 -34.19 18.57 3.85
C PHE A 233 -34.25 19.96 3.21
N ASP A 234 -35.48 20.42 2.96
CA ASP A 234 -35.74 21.70 2.33
C ASP A 234 -35.83 22.85 3.33
N LEU A 235 -35.19 23.97 2.99
CA LEU A 235 -35.41 25.27 3.58
C LEU A 235 -36.26 26.12 2.61
N PRO A 236 -37.56 26.33 2.88
CA PRO A 236 -38.40 27.18 2.05
C PRO A 236 -37.85 28.62 2.00
N VAL A 237 -37.91 29.27 0.84
CA VAL A 237 -37.49 30.67 0.70
C VAL A 237 -38.64 31.58 1.12
N ALA A 238 -38.39 32.44 2.11
CA ALA A 238 -39.41 33.35 2.65
C ALA A 238 -39.95 34.26 1.54
N GLY A 239 -41.28 34.36 1.43
CA GLY A 239 -41.96 35.15 0.41
C GLY A 239 -41.87 34.60 -1.02
N ARG A 240 -41.27 33.41 -1.24
CA ARG A 240 -41.13 32.77 -2.57
C ARG A 240 -41.48 31.28 -2.49
N PRO A 241 -42.77 30.91 -2.53
CA PRO A 241 -43.24 29.56 -2.23
C PRO A 241 -42.72 28.47 -3.19
N ASP A 242 -42.37 28.82 -4.42
CA ASP A 242 -41.85 27.88 -5.42
C ASP A 242 -40.34 27.62 -5.27
N LEU A 243 -39.64 28.36 -4.40
CA LEU A 243 -38.21 28.23 -4.18
C LEU A 243 -37.90 27.62 -2.82
N LYS A 244 -36.98 26.66 -2.85
CA LYS A 244 -36.47 25.99 -1.65
C LYS A 244 -34.98 25.69 -1.81
N VAL A 245 -34.24 25.83 -0.73
CA VAL A 245 -32.82 25.50 -0.65
C VAL A 245 -32.69 24.16 0.06
N ARG A 246 -32.22 23.13 -0.65
CA ARG A 246 -31.98 21.82 -0.04
C ARG A 246 -30.62 21.78 0.63
N VAL A 247 -30.58 21.41 1.90
CA VAL A 247 -29.33 21.30 2.68
C VAL A 247 -29.05 19.86 3.08
N PHE A 248 -27.78 19.53 3.33
CA PHE A 248 -27.36 18.28 3.96
C PHE A 248 -26.70 18.55 5.32
N THR A 249 -26.93 17.69 6.31
CA THR A 249 -26.25 17.72 7.61
C THR A 249 -26.09 16.34 8.23
N THR A 250 -24.96 16.10 8.90
CA THR A 250 -24.72 14.92 9.76
C THR A 250 -25.16 15.14 11.21
N ARG A 251 -25.65 16.35 11.51
CA ARG A 251 -26.16 16.79 12.82
C ARG A 251 -27.60 17.27 12.71
N PRO A 252 -28.56 16.47 12.16
CA PRO A 252 -29.96 16.89 12.13
C PRO A 252 -30.54 17.11 13.54
N ASP A 253 -29.87 16.61 14.59
CA ASP A 253 -30.21 16.90 15.98
C ASP A 253 -30.04 18.38 16.37
N THR A 254 -29.24 19.17 15.64
CA THR A 254 -28.93 20.56 16.00
C THR A 254 -29.74 21.59 15.21
N VAL A 255 -30.66 21.18 14.35
CA VAL A 255 -31.36 22.08 13.40
C VAL A 255 -32.12 23.22 14.09
N PHE A 256 -32.59 23.03 15.33
CA PHE A 256 -33.23 24.10 16.11
C PHE A 256 -32.32 25.30 16.40
N GLY A 257 -31.01 25.08 16.46
CA GLY A 257 -29.99 26.11 16.63
C GLY A 257 -29.51 26.73 15.33
N MET A 258 -30.13 26.38 14.19
CA MET A 258 -29.81 26.97 12.90
C MET A 258 -30.21 28.45 12.89
N THR A 259 -29.22 29.33 12.81
CA THR A 259 -29.43 30.78 12.82
C THR A 259 -29.15 31.45 11.48
N TYR A 260 -28.57 30.73 10.52
CA TYR A 260 -28.42 31.13 9.13
C TYR A 260 -28.20 29.90 8.23
N ALA A 261 -28.33 30.11 6.92
CA ALA A 261 -28.01 29.10 5.91
C ALA A 261 -27.01 29.66 4.90
N VAL A 262 -26.28 28.77 4.24
CA VAL A 262 -25.19 29.16 3.34
C VAL A 262 -25.22 28.33 2.06
N LEU A 263 -25.09 29.00 0.92
CA LEU A 263 -24.91 28.41 -0.40
C LEU A 263 -23.44 28.49 -0.82
N ALA A 264 -22.97 27.48 -1.56
CA ALA A 264 -21.77 27.63 -2.38
C ALA A 264 -22.00 28.79 -3.39
N PRO A 265 -21.00 29.64 -3.67
CA PRO A 265 -21.15 30.74 -4.64
C PRO A 265 -21.50 30.25 -6.05
N GLU A 266 -21.14 29.00 -6.37
CA GLU A 266 -21.44 28.35 -7.65
C GLU A 266 -22.84 27.70 -7.69
N HIS A 267 -23.59 27.72 -6.59
CA HIS A 267 -24.85 27.00 -6.48
C HIS A 267 -25.91 27.54 -7.48
N PRO A 268 -26.60 26.69 -8.27
CA PRO A 268 -27.50 27.14 -9.33
C PRO A 268 -28.64 28.06 -8.86
N LEU A 269 -29.12 27.88 -7.61
CA LEU A 269 -30.14 28.75 -7.03
C LEU A 269 -29.68 30.19 -6.78
N VAL A 270 -28.38 30.48 -6.73
CA VAL A 270 -27.87 31.83 -6.46
C VAL A 270 -28.46 32.83 -7.46
N ASP A 271 -28.50 32.49 -8.74
CA ASP A 271 -29.00 33.39 -9.78
C ASP A 271 -30.51 33.67 -9.65
N ALA A 272 -31.28 32.69 -9.14
CA ALA A 272 -32.71 32.84 -8.85
C ALA A 272 -32.97 33.59 -7.54
N LEU A 273 -32.02 33.58 -6.60
CA LEU A 273 -32.19 34.13 -5.26
C LEU A 273 -31.74 35.59 -5.13
N VAL A 274 -30.77 36.00 -5.95
CA VAL A 274 -30.12 37.32 -5.93
C VAL A 274 -31.01 38.41 -6.52
N GLY A 275 -31.22 39.47 -5.74
CA GLY A 275 -31.88 40.70 -6.20
C GLY A 275 -30.96 41.63 -6.99
N ASP A 276 -31.51 42.61 -7.68
CA ASP A 276 -30.73 43.51 -8.55
C ASP A 276 -29.74 44.39 -7.76
N ALA A 277 -30.08 44.76 -6.53
CA ALA A 277 -29.23 45.60 -5.67
C ALA A 277 -27.91 44.92 -5.25
N GLU A 278 -27.86 43.59 -5.21
CA GLU A 278 -26.69 42.83 -4.75
C GLU A 278 -25.99 42.04 -5.88
N ARG A 279 -26.57 42.03 -7.09
CA ARG A 279 -26.10 41.24 -8.24
C ARG A 279 -24.64 41.50 -8.62
N ALA A 280 -24.22 42.77 -8.62
CA ALA A 280 -22.84 43.14 -8.96
C ALA A 280 -21.83 42.64 -7.91
N ALA A 281 -22.16 42.74 -6.63
CA ALA A 281 -21.31 42.27 -5.54
C ALA A 281 -21.19 40.75 -5.53
N VAL A 282 -22.30 40.04 -5.77
CA VAL A 282 -22.32 38.58 -5.89
C VAL A 282 -21.49 38.10 -7.07
N ALA A 283 -21.62 38.75 -8.24
CA ALA A 283 -20.82 38.41 -9.42
C ALA A 283 -19.31 38.59 -9.15
N ALA A 284 -18.93 39.69 -8.50
CA ALA A 284 -17.53 39.94 -8.12
C ALA A 284 -17.01 38.88 -7.14
N PHE A 285 -17.80 38.51 -6.12
CA PHE A 285 -17.42 37.49 -5.15
C PHE A 285 -17.30 36.09 -5.79
N ARG A 286 -18.23 35.71 -6.68
CA ARG A 286 -18.13 34.46 -7.46
C ARG A 286 -16.86 34.40 -8.29
N ALA A 287 -16.51 35.49 -8.98
CA ALA A 287 -15.30 35.56 -9.78
C ALA A 287 -14.02 35.45 -8.94
N GLU A 288 -14.05 35.94 -7.70
CA GLU A 288 -12.96 35.80 -6.76
C GLU A 288 -12.82 34.36 -6.24
N VAL A 289 -13.92 33.77 -5.75
CA VAL A 289 -13.92 32.40 -5.22
C VAL A 289 -13.57 31.36 -6.29
N ALA A 290 -13.96 31.59 -7.55
CA ALA A 290 -13.61 30.70 -8.66
C ALA A 290 -12.09 30.59 -8.92
N ARG A 291 -11.27 31.48 -8.36
CA ARG A 291 -9.80 31.44 -8.45
C ARG A 291 -9.15 30.67 -7.31
N GLN A 292 -9.93 30.27 -6.30
CA GLN A 292 -9.44 29.57 -5.12
C GLN A 292 -9.57 28.06 -5.30
N SER A 293 -8.59 27.30 -4.84
CA SER A 293 -8.70 25.84 -4.78
C SER A 293 -9.63 25.38 -3.64
N GLU A 294 -10.15 24.15 -3.70
CA GLU A 294 -10.95 23.58 -2.60
C GLU A 294 -10.14 23.57 -1.28
N ILE A 295 -8.84 23.30 -1.34
CA ILE A 295 -7.96 23.27 -0.16
C ILE A 295 -7.83 24.65 0.47
N GLU A 296 -7.63 25.66 -0.37
CA GLU A 296 -7.58 27.06 0.07
C GLU A 296 -8.87 27.51 0.75
N ARG A 297 -10.02 27.08 0.22
CA ARG A 297 -11.35 27.39 0.79
C ARG A 297 -11.57 26.69 2.13
N LEU A 298 -11.06 25.46 2.28
CA LEU A 298 -11.19 24.64 3.48
C LEU A 298 -10.13 24.93 4.56
N ALA A 299 -9.06 25.64 4.24
CA ALA A 299 -7.97 25.98 5.18
C ALA A 299 -8.50 26.63 6.47
N ALA A 300 -8.11 26.09 7.62
CA ALA A 300 -8.64 26.48 8.93
C ALA A 300 -8.14 27.84 9.41
N ASP A 301 -6.96 28.25 8.96
CA ASP A 301 -6.28 29.51 9.29
C ASP A 301 -6.75 30.69 8.42
N ARG A 302 -7.52 30.43 7.36
CA ARG A 302 -8.07 31.49 6.51
C ARG A 302 -9.41 32.00 7.05
N PRO A 303 -9.61 33.34 7.12
CA PRO A 303 -10.90 33.93 7.44
C PRO A 303 -11.96 33.45 6.45
N LYS A 304 -13.10 32.97 6.97
CA LYS A 304 -14.22 32.53 6.14
C LYS A 304 -14.97 33.76 5.65
N ARG A 305 -15.15 33.91 4.34
CA ARG A 305 -15.77 35.10 3.75
C ARG A 305 -17.11 34.75 3.16
N GLY A 306 -18.07 35.65 3.31
CA GLY A 306 -19.37 35.48 2.73
C GLY A 306 -20.11 36.79 2.54
N LEU A 307 -21.08 36.75 1.63
CA LEU A 307 -21.99 37.83 1.35
C LEU A 307 -23.40 37.42 1.77
N ARG A 308 -24.05 38.30 2.53
CA ARG A 308 -25.46 38.15 2.89
C ARG A 308 -26.32 38.46 1.66
N LEU A 309 -27.29 37.60 1.39
CA LEU A 309 -28.31 37.86 0.38
C LEU A 309 -29.53 38.55 1.00
N SER A 310 -30.27 39.28 0.17
CA SER A 310 -31.59 39.81 0.51
C SER A 310 -32.62 38.69 0.77
N ALA A 311 -32.41 37.53 0.14
CA ALA A 311 -33.19 36.32 0.37
C ALA A 311 -33.07 35.82 1.81
N ARG A 312 -34.17 35.29 2.34
CA ARG A 312 -34.22 34.59 3.63
C ARG A 312 -34.83 33.21 3.42
N VAL A 313 -34.49 32.28 4.30
CA VAL A 313 -35.07 30.93 4.30
C VAL A 313 -35.74 30.64 5.64
N VAL A 314 -36.63 29.66 5.66
CA VAL A 314 -37.39 29.26 6.85
C VAL A 314 -36.82 27.98 7.41
N ASN A 315 -36.55 27.96 8.71
CA ASN A 315 -36.22 26.74 9.44
C ASN A 315 -37.49 25.88 9.61
N PRO A 316 -37.58 24.69 9.01
CA PRO A 316 -38.81 23.90 9.06
C PRO A 316 -39.13 23.33 10.45
N PHE A 317 -38.15 23.26 11.37
CA PHE A 317 -38.34 22.69 12.70
C PHE A 317 -39.03 23.65 13.68
N ASN A 318 -38.82 24.96 13.52
CA ASN A 318 -39.34 25.97 14.44
C ASN A 318 -40.03 27.16 13.74
N GLY A 319 -40.05 27.19 12.40
CA GLY A 319 -40.67 28.24 11.59
C GLY A 319 -39.89 29.56 11.54
N ALA A 320 -38.69 29.64 12.11
CA ALA A 320 -37.93 30.88 12.15
C ALA A 320 -37.40 31.29 10.76
N GLU A 321 -37.60 32.55 10.37
CA GLU A 321 -36.93 33.12 9.20
C GLU A 321 -35.47 33.48 9.51
N ILE A 322 -34.54 32.89 8.77
CA ILE A 322 -33.10 33.06 8.95
C ILE A 322 -32.45 33.66 7.69
N PRO A 323 -31.37 34.44 7.85
CA PRO A 323 -30.63 34.99 6.71
C PRO A 323 -29.96 33.90 5.87
N LEU A 324 -29.87 34.15 4.57
CA LEU A 324 -29.15 33.31 3.61
C LEU A 324 -27.86 34.01 3.16
N PHE A 325 -26.77 33.26 3.08
CA PHE A 325 -25.47 33.74 2.63
C PHE A 325 -24.96 32.93 1.44
N ILE A 326 -24.04 33.51 0.69
CA ILE A 326 -23.04 32.76 -0.09
C ILE A 326 -21.70 32.86 0.61
N ALA A 327 -20.94 31.76 0.71
CA ALA A 327 -19.62 31.79 1.37
C ALA A 327 -18.60 30.87 0.71
N ASP A 328 -17.33 31.26 0.76
CA ASP A 328 -16.24 30.55 0.10
C ASP A 328 -15.98 29.15 0.69
N TYR A 329 -16.26 28.91 1.96
CA TYR A 329 -16.00 27.61 2.59
C TYR A 329 -17.04 26.51 2.30
N VAL A 330 -18.17 26.83 1.65
CA VAL A 330 -19.18 25.84 1.24
C VAL A 330 -18.89 25.39 -0.18
N LEU A 331 -18.78 24.07 -0.39
CA LEU A 331 -18.38 23.48 -1.67
C LEU A 331 -19.58 22.87 -2.40
N MET A 332 -19.73 23.17 -3.70
CA MET A 332 -20.77 22.56 -4.54
C MET A 332 -20.61 21.03 -4.68
N GLY A 333 -19.37 20.54 -4.63
CA GLY A 333 -19.03 19.12 -4.77
C GLY A 333 -19.21 18.28 -3.49
N TYR A 334 -19.80 18.82 -2.42
CA TYR A 334 -20.07 18.11 -1.17
C TYR A 334 -21.51 18.34 -0.70
N GLY A 335 -22.22 17.25 -0.37
CA GLY A 335 -23.64 17.30 -0.04
C GLY A 335 -24.46 17.91 -1.18
N THR A 336 -25.26 18.93 -0.87
CA THR A 336 -26.14 19.61 -1.83
C THR A 336 -25.54 20.91 -2.38
N GLY A 337 -24.33 21.29 -1.95
CA GLY A 337 -23.79 22.63 -2.19
C GLY A 337 -24.43 23.73 -1.32
N ALA A 338 -25.21 23.34 -0.32
CA ALA A 338 -25.82 24.22 0.66
C ALA A 338 -25.79 23.58 2.06
N ILE A 339 -25.62 24.41 3.08
CA ILE A 339 -25.59 23.97 4.48
C ILE A 339 -26.57 24.76 5.34
N MET A 340 -27.08 24.10 6.36
CA MET A 340 -27.56 24.78 7.56
C MET A 340 -26.35 25.12 8.43
N ALA A 341 -26.34 26.30 9.03
CA ALA A 341 -25.26 26.69 9.94
C ALA A 341 -25.78 26.77 11.39
N VAL A 342 -25.12 26.04 12.29
CA VAL A 342 -25.49 25.93 13.71
C VAL A 342 -24.28 26.32 14.58
N PRO A 343 -24.11 27.63 14.85
CA PRO A 343 -22.96 28.15 15.58
C PRO A 343 -22.71 27.51 16.94
N GLY A 344 -23.76 27.12 17.67
CA GLY A 344 -23.62 26.50 18.99
C GLY A 344 -22.81 25.21 18.98
N GLU A 345 -22.80 24.48 17.87
CA GLU A 345 -22.28 23.11 17.75
C GLU A 345 -21.26 22.89 16.60
N ASP A 346 -21.01 23.86 15.71
CA ASP A 346 -19.93 23.82 14.70
C ASP A 346 -19.03 25.07 14.80
N GLN A 347 -17.72 24.84 14.88
CA GLN A 347 -16.74 25.90 15.08
C GLN A 347 -16.63 26.85 13.89
N ARG A 348 -16.74 26.35 12.66
CA ARG A 348 -16.71 27.21 11.46
C ARG A 348 -17.94 28.11 11.43
N ASP A 349 -19.08 27.54 11.81
CA ASP A 349 -20.33 28.28 11.87
C ASP A 349 -20.28 29.34 12.98
N TRP A 350 -19.63 29.04 14.12
CA TRP A 350 -19.36 29.97 15.21
C TRP A 350 -18.50 31.15 14.78
N ASP A 351 -17.38 30.88 14.12
CA ASP A 351 -16.44 31.91 13.69
C ASP A 351 -17.11 32.87 12.68
N PHE A 352 -17.84 32.31 11.71
CA PHE A 352 -18.59 33.09 10.74
C PHE A 352 -19.75 33.87 11.40
N ALA A 353 -20.50 33.25 12.32
CA ALA A 353 -21.55 33.94 13.06
C ALA A 353 -21.02 35.11 13.87
N THR A 354 -19.88 34.92 14.54
CA THR A 354 -19.22 35.98 15.33
C THR A 354 -18.78 37.13 14.43
N GLN A 355 -18.17 36.84 13.27
CA GLN A 355 -17.74 37.85 12.31
C GLN A 355 -18.92 38.67 11.74
N HIS A 356 -20.09 38.05 11.59
CA HIS A 356 -21.27 38.66 10.99
C HIS A 356 -22.33 39.12 12.01
N GLY A 357 -22.04 39.03 13.32
CA GLY A 357 -22.96 39.43 14.39
C GLY A 357 -24.27 38.63 14.40
N LEU A 358 -24.20 37.34 14.03
CA LEU A 358 -25.36 36.45 13.98
C LEU A 358 -25.62 35.79 15.34
N PRO A 359 -26.88 35.45 15.66
CA PRO A 359 -27.20 34.75 16.91
C PRO A 359 -26.50 33.39 16.99
N ILE A 360 -26.16 33.01 18.22
CA ILE A 360 -25.59 31.71 18.55
C ILE A 360 -26.55 31.04 19.54
N ILE A 361 -27.15 29.94 19.11
CA ILE A 361 -28.09 29.16 19.91
C ILE A 361 -27.45 27.80 20.18
N GLU A 362 -27.32 27.46 21.46
CA GLU A 362 -26.84 26.15 21.89
C GLU A 362 -28.00 25.15 21.88
N THR A 363 -27.80 24.00 21.24
CA THR A 363 -28.75 22.88 21.21
C THR A 363 -28.28 21.67 21.98
N VAL A 364 -27.02 21.64 22.43
CA VAL A 364 -26.47 20.59 23.28
C VAL A 364 -26.03 21.21 24.59
N LYS A 365 -26.51 20.64 25.70
CA LYS A 365 -26.08 21.07 27.04
C LYS A 365 -24.58 20.78 27.20
N ARG A 366 -23.80 21.86 27.33
CA ARG A 366 -22.34 21.79 27.55
C ARG A 366 -22.01 21.13 28.89
N PRO A 367 -20.89 20.38 28.97
CA PRO A 367 -20.45 19.79 30.21
C PRO A 367 -20.08 20.87 31.25
N PRO A 368 -20.27 20.61 32.55
CA PRO A 368 -19.87 21.54 33.60
C PRO A 368 -18.40 21.95 33.46
N GLY A 369 -18.12 23.26 33.51
CA GLY A 369 -16.76 23.80 33.39
C GLY A 369 -16.25 23.97 31.96
N TRP A 370 -17.08 23.79 30.93
CA TRP A 370 -16.72 24.15 29.56
C TRP A 370 -16.54 25.67 29.40
N VAL A 371 -15.38 26.10 28.89
CA VAL A 371 -15.04 27.52 28.64
C VAL A 371 -14.75 27.77 27.15
N GLY A 372 -15.17 26.86 26.27
CA GLY A 372 -14.92 26.93 24.83
C GLY A 372 -16.01 27.65 24.03
N GLN A 373 -15.75 27.81 22.72
CA GLN A 373 -16.68 28.35 21.71
C GLN A 373 -17.73 27.31 21.33
N ALA A 374 -17.80 26.85 20.07
CA ALA A 374 -18.75 25.80 19.67
C ALA A 374 -18.50 24.49 20.43
N TYR A 375 -19.58 23.72 20.69
CA TYR A 375 -19.49 22.43 21.38
C TYR A 375 -20.08 21.31 20.51
N ALA A 376 -19.22 20.57 19.81
CA ALA A 376 -19.64 19.47 18.93
C ALA A 376 -19.80 18.12 19.66
N GLY A 377 -19.50 18.06 20.96
CA GLY A 377 -19.48 16.82 21.74
C GLY A 377 -20.86 16.27 22.10
N ASP A 378 -20.86 15.18 22.85
CA ASP A 378 -22.08 14.53 23.35
C ASP A 378 -22.72 15.30 24.50
N GLY A 379 -24.03 15.16 24.64
CA GLY A 379 -24.80 15.77 25.72
C GLY A 379 -26.29 15.55 25.53
N VAL A 380 -27.08 16.15 26.43
CA VAL A 380 -28.54 16.18 26.29
C VAL A 380 -28.96 17.37 25.46
N LYS A 381 -29.97 17.18 24.62
CA LYS A 381 -30.53 18.26 23.80
C LYS A 381 -31.28 19.27 24.65
N VAL A 382 -31.11 20.55 24.31
CA VAL A 382 -31.76 21.72 24.91
C VAL A 382 -32.17 22.69 23.80
N ASN A 383 -33.10 23.61 24.07
CA ASN A 383 -33.59 24.60 23.11
C ASN A 383 -34.03 23.99 21.76
N SER A 384 -34.46 22.72 21.76
CA SER A 384 -34.69 21.89 20.59
C SER A 384 -36.09 21.29 20.52
N GLY A 385 -37.04 21.84 21.27
CA GLY A 385 -38.47 21.48 21.19
C GLY A 385 -38.69 19.99 21.44
N PHE A 386 -39.20 19.27 20.43
CA PHE A 386 -39.50 17.83 20.57
C PHE A 386 -38.26 16.94 20.74
N LEU A 387 -37.05 17.49 20.60
CA LEU A 387 -35.79 16.78 20.85
C LEU A 387 -35.27 16.99 22.28
N ASP A 388 -35.82 17.93 23.05
CA ASP A 388 -35.29 18.28 24.38
C ASP A 388 -35.24 17.07 25.32
N GLY A 389 -34.12 16.94 26.05
CA GLY A 389 -33.87 15.84 26.98
C GLY A 389 -33.33 14.55 26.36
N LEU A 390 -33.36 14.41 25.03
CA LEU A 390 -32.77 13.26 24.33
C LEU A 390 -31.24 13.32 24.31
N THR A 391 -30.59 12.16 24.18
CA THR A 391 -29.17 12.10 23.80
C THR A 391 -28.96 12.50 22.34
N VAL A 392 -27.74 12.90 21.96
CA VAL A 392 -27.41 13.24 20.55
C VAL A 392 -27.79 12.11 19.58
N ALA A 393 -27.46 10.86 19.89
CA ALA A 393 -27.76 9.73 19.01
C ALA A 393 -29.26 9.50 18.82
N GLU A 394 -30.05 9.57 19.89
CA GLU A 394 -31.51 9.46 19.84
C GLU A 394 -32.13 10.64 19.09
N ALA A 395 -31.64 11.85 19.35
CA ALA A 395 -32.12 13.06 18.70
C ALA A 395 -31.86 13.07 17.20
N LYS A 396 -30.70 12.54 16.73
CA LYS A 396 -30.43 12.40 15.29
C LYS A 396 -31.46 11.51 14.61
N ARG A 397 -31.72 10.32 15.17
CA ARG A 397 -32.75 9.40 14.64
C ARG A 397 -34.12 10.08 14.65
N ARG A 398 -34.52 10.66 15.78
CA ARG A 398 -35.84 11.28 15.92
C ARG A 398 -36.03 12.48 14.98
N ALA A 399 -35.00 13.28 14.73
CA ALA A 399 -35.04 14.38 13.79
C ALA A 399 -35.20 13.89 12.34
N ILE A 400 -34.49 12.83 11.95
CA ILE A 400 -34.63 12.20 10.63
C ILE A 400 -36.05 11.63 10.47
N ASP A 401 -36.52 10.86 11.44
CA ASP A 401 -37.88 10.29 11.41
C ASP A 401 -38.93 11.39 11.28
N TRP A 402 -38.78 12.47 12.04
CA TRP A 402 -39.70 13.61 11.99
C TRP A 402 -39.72 14.31 10.61
N LEU A 403 -38.56 14.44 9.96
CA LEU A 403 -38.43 14.99 8.61
C LEU A 403 -39.14 14.10 7.57
N VAL A 404 -38.92 12.79 7.66
CA VAL A 404 -39.49 11.77 6.76
C VAL A 404 -41.01 11.69 6.93
N GLU A 405 -41.50 11.61 8.17
CA GLU A 405 -42.94 11.55 8.51
C GLU A 405 -43.74 12.72 7.92
N ARG A 406 -43.09 13.89 7.76
CA ARG A 406 -43.73 15.12 7.26
C ARG A 406 -43.44 15.39 5.78
N GLY A 407 -42.68 14.54 5.11
CA GLY A 407 -42.25 14.76 3.72
C GLY A 407 -41.40 16.03 3.54
N LEU A 408 -40.69 16.45 4.60
CA LEU A 408 -39.83 17.65 4.59
C LEU A 408 -38.37 17.32 4.25
N GLY A 409 -38.00 16.04 4.32
CA GLY A 409 -36.66 15.56 4.02
C GLY A 409 -36.57 14.04 4.05
N GLU A 410 -35.34 13.54 3.86
CA GLU A 410 -35.02 12.12 3.89
C GLU A 410 -33.71 11.87 4.66
N GLY A 411 -33.59 10.69 5.26
CA GLY A 411 -32.30 10.21 5.76
C GLY A 411 -31.39 9.89 4.59
N LYS A 412 -30.13 10.35 4.65
CA LYS A 412 -29.18 10.17 3.55
C LYS A 412 -27.80 9.74 4.03
N VAL A 413 -27.23 8.78 3.32
CA VAL A 413 -25.83 8.41 3.45
C VAL A 413 -25.05 9.17 2.38
N ASN A 414 -24.03 9.91 2.80
CA ASN A 414 -23.11 10.61 1.92
C ASN A 414 -21.69 10.05 2.10
N TYR A 415 -20.90 10.11 1.04
CA TYR A 415 -19.50 9.69 1.04
C TYR A 415 -18.61 10.85 0.66
N ARG A 416 -17.40 10.87 1.21
CA ARG A 416 -16.33 11.74 0.72
C ARG A 416 -15.81 11.23 -0.63
N LEU A 417 -15.80 9.91 -0.84
CA LEU A 417 -15.45 9.28 -2.11
C LEU A 417 -16.31 9.85 -3.24
N ARG A 418 -15.65 10.21 -4.34
CA ARG A 418 -16.29 10.61 -5.59
C ARG A 418 -16.13 9.48 -6.61
N ASP A 419 -16.98 9.50 -7.63
CA ASP A 419 -16.81 8.58 -8.76
C ASP A 419 -15.47 8.79 -9.47
N TRP A 420 -14.88 7.69 -9.93
CA TRP A 420 -13.52 7.65 -10.45
C TRP A 420 -13.49 8.17 -11.89
N GLY A 421 -12.89 9.34 -12.11
CA GLY A 421 -12.70 9.91 -13.45
C GLY A 421 -11.56 9.24 -14.21
N ILE A 422 -11.89 8.50 -15.27
CA ILE A 422 -10.93 7.69 -16.04
C ILE A 422 -10.48 8.36 -17.36
N SER A 423 -11.21 9.34 -17.87
CA SER A 423 -10.87 10.06 -19.11
C SER A 423 -9.53 10.78 -19.01
N ARG A 424 -8.63 10.56 -19.98
CA ARG A 424 -7.40 11.35 -20.16
C ARG A 424 -7.33 11.86 -21.60
N GLN A 425 -7.09 13.17 -21.75
CA GLN A 425 -6.90 13.81 -23.06
C GLN A 425 -5.45 13.66 -23.52
N ARG A 426 -5.00 12.41 -23.61
CA ARG A 426 -3.61 12.03 -23.87
C ARG A 426 -3.59 10.90 -24.90
N TYR A 427 -2.43 10.62 -25.48
CA TYR A 427 -2.30 9.60 -26.51
C TYR A 427 -1.96 8.24 -25.90
N TRP A 428 -1.03 8.20 -24.96
CA TRP A 428 -0.47 6.95 -24.45
C TRP A 428 -1.31 6.31 -23.34
N GLY A 429 -2.48 5.77 -23.71
CA GLY A 429 -3.36 4.98 -22.84
C GLY A 429 -4.33 4.14 -23.65
N ALA A 430 -5.05 3.20 -23.02
CA ALA A 430 -6.02 2.38 -23.74
C ALA A 430 -7.18 3.23 -24.30
N PRO A 431 -7.51 3.14 -25.61
CA PRO A 431 -8.64 3.88 -26.17
C PRO A 431 -9.97 3.49 -25.53
N ILE A 432 -10.82 4.47 -25.21
CA ILE A 432 -12.17 4.20 -24.72
C ILE A 432 -13.03 3.67 -25.89
N PRO A 433 -13.64 2.48 -25.79
CA PRO A 433 -14.29 1.80 -26.92
C PRO A 433 -15.73 2.31 -27.15
N VAL A 434 -15.87 3.62 -27.38
CA VAL A 434 -17.17 4.27 -27.64
C VAL A 434 -17.11 5.06 -28.95
N LEU A 435 -18.24 5.12 -29.65
CA LEU A 435 -18.44 5.93 -30.84
C LEU A 435 -19.63 6.87 -30.69
N TYR A 436 -19.55 8.02 -31.35
CA TYR A 436 -20.63 8.99 -31.48
C TYR A 436 -21.16 8.97 -32.91
N CYS A 437 -22.30 8.31 -33.11
CA CYS A 437 -23.01 8.24 -34.37
C CYS A 437 -23.97 9.42 -34.53
N GLU A 438 -24.05 9.97 -35.74
CA GLU A 438 -24.98 11.06 -36.08
C GLU A 438 -26.46 10.67 -35.91
N ALA A 439 -26.79 9.38 -36.06
CA ALA A 439 -28.16 8.86 -35.96
C ALA A 439 -28.44 8.15 -34.62
N CYS A 440 -27.53 7.29 -34.16
CA CYS A 440 -27.73 6.48 -32.95
C CYS A 440 -27.28 7.17 -31.66
N GLY A 441 -26.58 8.30 -31.75
CA GLY A 441 -25.97 8.94 -30.60
C GLY A 441 -24.73 8.17 -30.11
N MET A 442 -24.58 8.05 -28.79
CA MET A 442 -23.46 7.35 -28.17
C MET A 442 -23.69 5.83 -28.20
N VAL A 443 -22.78 5.09 -28.81
CA VAL A 443 -22.84 3.62 -28.91
C VAL A 443 -21.50 2.99 -28.50
N PRO A 444 -21.49 1.89 -27.73
CA PRO A 444 -20.26 1.14 -27.51
C PRO A 444 -19.79 0.49 -28.82
N GLU A 445 -18.48 0.25 -28.92
CA GLU A 445 -17.92 -0.65 -29.93
C GLU A 445 -18.42 -2.08 -29.72
N ARG A 446 -18.43 -2.92 -30.77
CA ARG A 446 -18.74 -4.34 -30.61
C ARG A 446 -17.53 -5.11 -30.08
N GLU A 447 -17.79 -6.14 -29.28
CA GLU A 447 -16.76 -7.05 -28.77
C GLU A 447 -15.91 -7.67 -29.90
N GLU A 448 -16.53 -8.02 -31.03
CA GLU A 448 -15.84 -8.57 -32.22
C GLU A 448 -14.86 -7.59 -32.90
N ASN A 449 -14.99 -6.28 -32.63
CA ASN A 449 -14.14 -5.23 -33.18
C ASN A 449 -13.01 -4.82 -32.21
N LEU A 450 -12.93 -5.43 -31.02
CA LEU A 450 -11.87 -5.14 -30.06
C LEU A 450 -10.58 -5.90 -30.43
N PRO A 451 -9.39 -5.32 -30.16
CA PRO A 451 -9.19 -4.01 -29.54
C PRO A 451 -9.38 -2.81 -30.49
N VAL A 452 -9.81 -1.68 -29.93
CA VAL A 452 -9.58 -0.37 -30.56
C VAL A 452 -8.11 0.00 -30.35
N VAL A 453 -7.31 -0.07 -31.40
CA VAL A 453 -5.84 0.07 -31.34
C VAL A 453 -5.39 1.52 -31.50
N LEU A 454 -4.38 1.93 -30.72
CA LEU A 454 -3.73 3.24 -30.88
C LEU A 454 -3.02 3.35 -32.25
N PRO A 455 -3.26 4.42 -33.03
CA PRO A 455 -2.52 4.67 -34.26
C PRO A 455 -1.06 5.04 -33.93
N ARG A 456 -0.08 4.60 -34.74
CA ARG A 456 1.35 4.91 -34.50
C ARG A 456 1.81 6.24 -35.10
N ASP A 457 1.16 6.70 -36.16
CA ASP A 457 1.51 7.94 -36.85
C ASP A 457 0.71 9.10 -36.23
N VAL A 458 1.20 9.62 -35.11
CA VAL A 458 0.55 10.67 -34.31
C VAL A 458 1.58 11.69 -33.88
N GLN A 459 1.26 12.97 -34.02
CA GLN A 459 2.08 14.04 -33.46
C GLN A 459 1.75 14.24 -31.97
N ILE A 460 2.70 13.91 -31.11
CA ILE A 460 2.52 13.96 -29.65
C ILE A 460 3.26 15.18 -29.13
N SER A 461 2.56 16.31 -29.01
CA SER A 461 3.13 17.58 -28.54
C SER A 461 3.01 17.77 -27.02
N GLY A 462 2.19 16.93 -26.35
CA GLY A 462 1.82 17.09 -24.94
C GLY A 462 0.94 18.32 -24.65
N LYS A 463 0.47 19.03 -25.68
CA LYS A 463 -0.31 20.28 -25.57
C LYS A 463 -1.53 20.25 -26.52
N GLY A 464 -2.63 20.87 -26.10
CA GLY A 464 -3.77 21.14 -27.01
C GLY A 464 -4.96 20.18 -26.95
N GLY A 465 -5.01 19.23 -26.01
CA GLY A 465 -6.06 18.21 -25.91
C GLY A 465 -5.55 16.82 -26.31
N SER A 466 -6.46 15.88 -26.59
CA SER A 466 -6.05 14.53 -26.98
C SER A 466 -5.44 14.54 -28.39
N PRO A 467 -4.18 14.07 -28.57
CA PRO A 467 -3.56 13.98 -29.88
C PRO A 467 -4.34 13.08 -30.87
N LEU A 468 -5.16 12.15 -30.36
CA LEU A 468 -5.99 11.28 -31.18
C LEU A 468 -7.05 12.05 -31.97
N ALA A 469 -7.47 13.22 -31.49
CA ALA A 469 -8.48 14.04 -32.16
C ALA A 469 -8.02 14.56 -33.53
N ASP A 470 -6.71 14.70 -33.74
CA ASP A 470 -6.12 15.18 -34.99
C ASP A 470 -5.84 14.05 -36.00
N VAL A 471 -6.10 12.79 -35.63
CA VAL A 471 -5.83 11.60 -36.45
C VAL A 471 -7.10 11.16 -37.16
N ALA A 472 -7.38 11.75 -38.32
CA ALA A 472 -8.63 11.50 -39.06
C ALA A 472 -8.93 10.01 -39.34
N THR A 473 -7.89 9.19 -39.57
CA THR A 473 -8.02 7.74 -39.80
C THR A 473 -8.43 6.96 -38.56
N PHE A 474 -8.17 7.49 -37.37
CA PHE A 474 -8.63 6.93 -36.10
C PHE A 474 -10.03 7.46 -35.75
N VAL A 475 -10.22 8.78 -35.85
CA VAL A 475 -11.48 9.44 -35.48
C VAL A 475 -12.63 8.97 -36.36
N HIS A 476 -12.46 8.91 -37.68
CA HIS A 476 -13.53 8.52 -38.60
C HIS A 476 -13.77 7.01 -38.58
N ALA A 477 -14.96 6.60 -38.14
CA ALA A 477 -15.34 5.20 -38.06
C ALA A 477 -16.79 4.98 -38.55
N ARG A 478 -17.20 3.72 -38.64
CA ARG A 478 -18.58 3.33 -38.93
C ARG A 478 -19.28 2.95 -37.64
N CYS A 479 -20.53 3.39 -37.50
CA CYS A 479 -21.36 3.05 -36.37
C CYS A 479 -21.55 1.52 -36.30
N PRO A 480 -21.19 0.86 -35.19
CA PRO A 480 -21.41 -0.57 -35.04
C PRO A 480 -22.89 -0.96 -35.03
N GLN A 481 -23.81 -0.04 -34.73
CA GLN A 481 -25.23 -0.35 -34.69
C GLN A 481 -25.91 -0.23 -36.06
N CYS A 482 -25.66 0.84 -36.82
CA CYS A 482 -26.37 1.15 -38.06
C CYS A 482 -25.49 1.20 -39.33
N GLY A 483 -24.16 1.08 -39.21
CA GLY A 483 -23.22 1.19 -40.32
C GLY A 483 -22.97 2.61 -40.88
N GLY A 484 -23.72 3.60 -40.37
CA GLY A 484 -23.59 5.01 -40.73
C GLY A 484 -22.30 5.67 -40.24
N ARG A 485 -22.14 6.98 -40.51
CA ARG A 485 -20.97 7.75 -40.07
C ARG A 485 -20.95 7.88 -38.54
N ALA A 486 -19.78 7.66 -37.95
CA ALA A 486 -19.54 7.89 -36.54
C ALA A 486 -18.12 8.43 -36.32
N ARG A 487 -17.91 9.00 -35.13
CA ARG A 487 -16.57 9.36 -34.66
C ARG A 487 -16.21 8.54 -33.42
N ARG A 488 -14.97 8.07 -33.30
CA ARG A 488 -14.49 7.40 -32.07
C ARG A 488 -14.35 8.42 -30.94
N GLU A 489 -14.49 7.93 -29.70
CA GLU A 489 -13.96 8.62 -28.53
C GLU A 489 -12.44 8.78 -28.67
N THR A 490 -11.95 9.97 -28.31
CA THR A 490 -10.54 10.35 -28.44
C THR A 490 -9.83 10.39 -27.11
N ASP A 491 -10.57 10.34 -26.00
CA ASP A 491 -9.99 10.13 -24.68
C ASP A 491 -9.48 8.68 -24.54
N THR A 492 -8.38 8.54 -23.81
CA THR A 492 -7.88 7.24 -23.34
C THR A 492 -8.23 7.03 -21.88
N MET A 493 -8.18 5.77 -21.44
CA MET A 493 -8.27 5.43 -20.03
C MET A 493 -7.01 5.85 -19.28
N ASP A 494 -7.17 6.11 -17.98
CA ASP A 494 -6.06 6.36 -17.05
C ASP A 494 -5.37 5.06 -16.67
N THR A 495 -4.04 5.11 -16.49
CA THR A 495 -3.15 3.98 -16.13
C THR A 495 -3.62 3.12 -14.94
N PHE A 496 -4.43 3.69 -14.05
CA PHE A 496 -4.99 2.94 -12.93
C PHE A 496 -6.08 1.94 -13.34
N VAL A 497 -6.62 2.04 -14.56
CA VAL A 497 -7.52 1.02 -15.10
C VAL A 497 -6.74 -0.26 -15.37
N GLU A 498 -5.63 -0.18 -16.09
CA GLU A 498 -4.76 -1.30 -16.42
C GLU A 498 -4.21 -1.99 -15.16
N SER A 499 -3.74 -1.21 -14.19
CA SER A 499 -3.17 -1.72 -12.93
C SER A 499 -4.22 -2.18 -11.92
N SER A 500 -5.53 -1.98 -12.16
CA SER A 500 -6.58 -2.44 -11.23
C SER A 500 -6.91 -3.93 -11.33
N TRP A 501 -6.36 -4.66 -12.31
CA TRP A 501 -6.71 -6.08 -12.54
C TRP A 501 -5.55 -6.98 -13.00
N TYR A 502 -4.35 -6.44 -13.24
CA TYR A 502 -3.19 -7.15 -13.78
C TYR A 502 -2.81 -8.44 -13.00
N PHE A 503 -3.03 -8.46 -11.69
CA PHE A 503 -2.83 -9.62 -10.81
C PHE A 503 -3.70 -10.83 -11.20
N LEU A 504 -4.89 -10.61 -11.77
CA LEU A 504 -5.70 -11.69 -12.33
C LEU A 504 -5.13 -12.17 -13.68
N ARG A 505 -4.61 -11.26 -14.51
CA ARG A 505 -4.06 -11.63 -15.83
C ARG A 505 -2.83 -12.51 -15.70
N TYR A 506 -1.98 -12.30 -14.70
CA TYR A 506 -0.83 -13.17 -14.42
C TYR A 506 -1.21 -14.62 -14.16
N CYS A 507 -2.44 -14.91 -13.73
CA CYS A 507 -2.90 -16.28 -13.54
C CYS A 507 -2.98 -17.03 -14.89
N SER A 508 -3.13 -16.34 -16.01
CA SER A 508 -3.22 -16.94 -17.35
C SER A 508 -2.93 -15.90 -18.46
N PRO A 509 -1.68 -15.45 -18.63
CA PRO A 509 -1.37 -14.29 -19.47
C PRO A 509 -1.55 -14.57 -20.97
N ASP A 510 -1.45 -15.84 -21.38
CA ASP A 510 -1.66 -16.30 -22.75
C ASP A 510 -3.12 -16.72 -23.05
N HIS A 511 -4.05 -16.49 -22.11
CA HIS A 511 -5.45 -16.87 -22.31
C HIS A 511 -6.16 -15.89 -23.26
N ASP A 512 -6.63 -16.40 -24.41
CA ASP A 512 -7.31 -15.60 -25.44
C ASP A 512 -8.84 -15.76 -25.46
N GLY A 513 -9.39 -16.71 -24.69
CA GLY A 513 -10.84 -16.96 -24.60
C GLY A 513 -11.60 -15.93 -23.76
N GLY A 514 -10.89 -15.02 -23.09
CA GLY A 514 -11.42 -14.06 -22.14
C GLY A 514 -10.32 -13.26 -21.44
N MET A 515 -10.71 -12.42 -20.49
CA MET A 515 -9.80 -11.56 -19.73
C MET A 515 -8.73 -12.34 -18.94
N PHE A 516 -9.09 -13.51 -18.43
CA PHE A 516 -8.23 -14.53 -17.83
C PHE A 516 -9.02 -15.84 -17.78
N ASP A 517 -8.33 -16.97 -17.60
CA ASP A 517 -8.93 -18.27 -17.37
C ASP A 517 -9.50 -18.32 -15.93
N PRO A 518 -10.82 -18.45 -15.74
CA PRO A 518 -11.42 -18.51 -14.41
C PRO A 518 -10.88 -19.67 -13.55
N ALA A 519 -10.49 -20.81 -14.15
CA ALA A 519 -9.96 -21.94 -13.40
C ALA A 519 -8.56 -21.65 -12.83
N ALA A 520 -7.71 -20.97 -13.61
CA ALA A 520 -6.40 -20.55 -13.16
C ALA A 520 -6.51 -19.45 -12.09
N ALA A 521 -7.43 -18.49 -12.27
CA ALA A 521 -7.71 -17.46 -11.27
C ALA A 521 -8.25 -18.07 -9.97
N ASP A 522 -9.18 -19.03 -10.03
CA ASP A 522 -9.70 -19.76 -8.85
C ASP A 522 -8.61 -20.53 -8.10
N TYR A 523 -7.57 -21.00 -8.79
CA TYR A 523 -6.43 -21.68 -8.17
C TYR A 523 -5.48 -20.69 -7.47
N TRP A 524 -5.07 -19.62 -8.15
CA TRP A 524 -4.03 -18.72 -7.66
C TRP A 524 -4.53 -17.62 -6.74
N MET A 525 -5.72 -17.09 -6.98
CA MET A 525 -6.26 -15.94 -6.24
C MET A 525 -6.92 -16.37 -4.92
N PRO A 526 -7.00 -15.47 -3.92
CA PRO A 526 -6.40 -14.12 -3.86
C PRO A 526 -4.87 -14.13 -3.83
N VAL A 527 -4.22 -13.00 -4.10
CA VAL A 527 -2.77 -12.86 -3.87
C VAL A 527 -2.52 -13.04 -2.36
N ASP A 528 -1.63 -13.96 -1.99
CA ASP A 528 -1.36 -14.25 -0.57
C ASP A 528 -0.55 -13.12 0.08
N GLN A 529 0.46 -12.62 -0.63
CA GLN A 529 1.29 -11.52 -0.17
C GLN A 529 1.48 -10.50 -1.28
N TYR A 530 0.91 -9.31 -1.09
CA TYR A 530 1.12 -8.15 -1.96
C TYR A 530 2.13 -7.19 -1.32
N ILE A 531 3.11 -6.71 -2.07
CA ILE A 531 4.20 -5.86 -1.57
C ILE A 531 4.23 -4.57 -2.39
N GLY A 532 4.17 -3.41 -1.73
CA GLY A 532 4.19 -2.15 -2.47
C GLY A 532 4.06 -0.91 -1.60
N GLY A 533 4.32 0.24 -2.22
CA GLY A 533 4.48 1.49 -1.49
C GLY A 533 3.17 2.02 -0.90
N ILE A 534 3.26 2.64 0.28
CA ILE A 534 2.11 3.23 0.98
C ILE A 534 1.48 4.40 0.21
N GLU A 535 2.20 5.01 -0.74
CA GLU A 535 1.68 6.04 -1.64
C GLU A 535 0.44 5.56 -2.42
N HIS A 536 0.27 4.25 -2.60
CA HIS A 536 -0.84 3.67 -3.35
C HIS A 536 -2.08 3.34 -2.48
N ALA A 537 -2.08 3.71 -1.19
CA ALA A 537 -3.12 3.36 -0.22
C ALA A 537 -4.55 3.72 -0.67
N VAL A 538 -4.76 4.91 -1.23
CA VAL A 538 -6.09 5.40 -1.68
C VAL A 538 -6.21 5.48 -3.21
N LEU A 539 -5.16 5.09 -3.93
CA LEU A 539 -5.08 5.03 -5.39
C LEU A 539 -5.29 3.57 -5.84
N HIS A 540 -4.24 2.95 -6.38
CA HIS A 540 -4.21 1.57 -6.86
C HIS A 540 -4.85 0.59 -5.89
N LEU A 541 -4.54 0.66 -4.59
CA LEU A 541 -5.09 -0.30 -3.62
C LEU A 541 -6.60 -0.16 -3.44
N LEU A 542 -7.20 1.02 -3.68
CA LEU A 542 -8.65 1.18 -3.65
C LEU A 542 -9.28 0.74 -4.99
N TYR A 543 -8.65 1.11 -6.10
CA TYR A 543 -9.12 0.74 -7.45
C TYR A 543 -9.06 -0.76 -7.71
N ALA A 544 -8.00 -1.46 -7.28
CA ALA A 544 -7.88 -2.90 -7.40
C ALA A 544 -9.01 -3.64 -6.65
N ARG A 545 -9.37 -3.17 -5.46
CA ARG A 545 -10.48 -3.72 -4.67
C ARG A 545 -11.83 -3.49 -5.37
N PHE A 546 -12.07 -2.26 -5.84
CA PHE A 546 -13.28 -1.94 -6.60
C PHE A 546 -13.41 -2.78 -7.87
N TYR A 547 -12.35 -2.84 -8.68
CA TYR A 547 -12.37 -3.55 -9.95
C TYR A 547 -12.53 -5.06 -9.75
N THR A 548 -11.90 -5.64 -8.72
CA THR A 548 -12.11 -7.04 -8.32
C THR A 548 -13.59 -7.33 -8.02
N LYS A 549 -14.26 -6.44 -7.28
CA LYS A 549 -15.70 -6.57 -6.99
C LYS A 549 -16.55 -6.46 -8.24
N VAL A 550 -16.21 -5.56 -9.17
CA VAL A 550 -16.91 -5.49 -10.46
C VAL A 550 -16.72 -6.77 -11.26
N LEU A 551 -15.50 -7.31 -11.33
CA LEU A 551 -15.24 -8.58 -12.03
C LEU A 551 -15.97 -9.76 -11.37
N ARG A 552 -16.07 -9.78 -10.04
CA ARG A 552 -16.88 -10.75 -9.29
C ARG A 552 -18.35 -10.65 -9.68
N ASP A 553 -18.91 -9.44 -9.70
CA ASP A 553 -20.32 -9.21 -10.01
C ASP A 553 -20.65 -9.42 -11.50
N LEU A 554 -19.64 -9.39 -12.37
CA LEU A 554 -19.70 -9.83 -13.77
C LEU A 554 -19.57 -11.36 -13.92
N GLY A 555 -19.28 -12.09 -12.85
CA GLY A 555 -19.15 -13.55 -12.84
C GLY A 555 -17.79 -14.08 -13.32
N LEU A 556 -16.77 -13.22 -13.40
CA LEU A 556 -15.43 -13.61 -13.88
C LEU A 556 -14.53 -14.16 -12.78
N THR A 557 -14.77 -13.82 -11.52
CA THR A 557 -14.03 -14.35 -10.36
C THR A 557 -14.95 -14.55 -9.17
N LYS A 558 -14.54 -15.38 -8.22
CA LYS A 558 -15.25 -15.60 -6.94
C LYS A 558 -14.62 -14.85 -5.77
N VAL A 559 -13.51 -14.17 -6.01
CA VAL A 559 -12.73 -13.49 -4.97
C VAL A 559 -13.35 -12.14 -4.63
N ASP A 560 -13.54 -11.87 -3.34
CA ASP A 560 -14.10 -10.61 -2.86
C ASP A 560 -13.06 -9.48 -2.73
N GLU A 561 -11.82 -9.84 -2.42
CA GLU A 561 -10.70 -8.92 -2.19
C GLU A 561 -9.42 -9.49 -2.82
N PRO A 562 -8.67 -8.70 -3.61
CA PRO A 562 -7.59 -9.23 -4.43
C PRO A 562 -6.33 -9.64 -3.63
N PHE A 563 -6.13 -9.06 -2.45
CA PHE A 563 -4.89 -9.21 -1.66
C PHE A 563 -5.22 -9.63 -0.22
N THR A 564 -4.79 -10.83 0.18
CA THR A 564 -4.99 -11.34 1.56
C THR A 564 -4.14 -10.58 2.56
N ALA A 565 -2.86 -10.38 2.25
CA ALA A 565 -1.93 -9.58 3.03
C ALA A 565 -1.25 -8.50 2.19
N LEU A 566 -0.95 -7.36 2.83
CA LEU A 566 -0.27 -6.22 2.24
C LEU A 566 0.95 -5.88 3.10
N LEU A 567 2.13 -5.86 2.49
CA LEU A 567 3.34 -5.32 3.10
C LEU A 567 3.62 -3.96 2.47
N SER A 568 3.44 -2.90 3.25
CA SER A 568 3.82 -1.55 2.83
C SER A 568 5.27 -1.27 3.20
N GLN A 569 6.19 -1.40 2.24
CA GLN A 569 7.60 -1.16 2.53
C GLN A 569 7.88 0.32 2.80
N GLY A 570 8.87 0.57 3.67
CA GLY A 570 9.45 1.89 3.86
C GLY A 570 10.27 2.33 2.67
N MET A 571 10.42 3.65 2.54
CA MET A 571 11.13 4.28 1.44
C MET A 571 12.64 4.11 1.59
N VAL A 572 13.35 4.09 0.47
CA VAL A 572 14.81 4.26 0.49
C VAL A 572 15.11 5.76 0.46
N ILE A 573 15.77 6.23 1.51
CA ILE A 573 16.11 7.62 1.75
C ILE A 573 17.59 7.83 1.46
N LYS A 574 17.94 8.90 0.75
CA LYS A 574 19.32 9.36 0.57
C LYS A 574 19.34 10.88 0.66
N ASP A 575 20.31 11.41 1.40
CA ASP A 575 20.47 12.86 1.63
C ASP A 575 19.22 13.52 2.24
N GLY A 576 18.55 12.80 3.17
CA GLY A 576 17.36 13.29 3.88
C GLY A 576 16.05 13.27 3.08
N ALA A 577 16.05 12.70 1.87
CA ALA A 577 14.86 12.62 1.02
C ALA A 577 14.68 11.25 0.37
N LYS A 578 13.43 10.89 0.05
CA LYS A 578 13.10 9.70 -0.79
C LYS A 578 13.91 9.72 -2.08
N MET A 579 14.48 8.58 -2.44
CA MET A 579 15.19 8.38 -3.69
C MET A 579 14.26 8.61 -4.88
N SER A 580 14.62 9.57 -5.75
CA SER A 580 13.84 9.89 -6.96
C SER A 580 14.71 10.56 -8.02
N LYS A 581 14.40 10.32 -9.30
CA LYS A 581 15.15 10.90 -10.43
C LYS A 581 15.13 12.43 -10.40
N SER A 582 13.98 13.03 -10.09
CA SER A 582 13.80 14.49 -10.02
C SER A 582 14.69 15.17 -8.96
N LYS A 583 15.08 14.43 -7.90
CA LYS A 583 15.96 14.95 -6.82
C LYS A 583 17.44 14.66 -7.05
N GLY A 584 17.80 13.89 -8.10
CA GLY A 584 19.19 13.55 -8.39
C GLY A 584 19.89 12.66 -7.35
N ASN A 585 19.16 12.12 -6.37
CA ASN A 585 19.70 11.30 -5.27
C ASN A 585 19.57 9.78 -5.53
N VAL A 586 19.45 9.39 -6.80
CA VAL A 586 19.30 7.98 -7.21
C VAL A 586 20.62 7.23 -7.08
N VAL A 587 20.54 5.99 -6.61
CA VAL A 587 21.65 5.02 -6.70
C VAL A 587 21.30 3.98 -7.74
N ASP A 588 22.18 3.86 -8.74
CA ASP A 588 22.05 2.91 -9.85
C ASP A 588 22.45 1.50 -9.38
N PRO A 589 21.57 0.50 -9.48
CA PRO A 589 21.89 -0.89 -9.13
C PRO A 589 23.00 -1.48 -10.01
N ASP A 590 23.17 -1.05 -11.26
CA ASP A 590 24.20 -1.60 -12.15
C ASP A 590 25.61 -1.34 -11.62
N GLU A 591 25.82 -0.18 -10.99
CA GLU A 591 27.09 0.15 -10.35
C GLU A 591 27.35 -0.76 -9.14
N GLN A 592 26.32 -0.97 -8.32
CA GLN A 592 26.40 -1.83 -7.13
C GLN A 592 26.67 -3.28 -7.51
N ILE A 593 25.94 -3.82 -8.51
CA ILE A 593 26.13 -5.18 -9.02
C ILE A 593 27.54 -5.33 -9.62
N ARG A 594 27.99 -4.37 -10.43
CA ARG A 594 29.33 -4.43 -11.07
C ARG A 594 30.48 -4.43 -10.06
N LYS A 595 30.32 -3.74 -8.93
CA LYS A 595 31.34 -3.58 -7.88
C LYS A 595 31.29 -4.70 -6.84
N TYR A 596 30.10 -5.10 -6.40
CA TYR A 596 29.90 -5.96 -5.24
C TYR A 596 29.08 -7.24 -5.51
N GLY A 597 28.46 -7.37 -6.68
CA GLY A 597 27.55 -8.47 -7.01
C GLY A 597 26.11 -8.22 -6.56
N ALA A 598 25.17 -8.92 -7.21
CA ALA A 598 23.75 -8.94 -6.92
C ALA A 598 23.45 -9.41 -5.49
N ASP A 599 24.11 -10.47 -5.02
CA ASP A 599 23.88 -10.98 -3.66
C ASP A 599 24.17 -9.92 -2.59
N THR A 600 25.22 -9.12 -2.78
CA THR A 600 25.55 -8.04 -1.85
C THR A 600 24.47 -6.95 -1.85
N ALA A 601 24.02 -6.54 -3.04
CA ALA A 601 22.99 -5.50 -3.18
C ALA A 601 21.68 -5.93 -2.48
N ARG A 602 21.27 -7.19 -2.69
CA ARG A 602 20.09 -7.79 -2.06
C ARG A 602 20.26 -7.89 -0.54
N LEU A 603 21.38 -8.46 -0.08
CA LEU A 603 21.65 -8.65 1.33
C LEU A 603 21.62 -7.31 2.09
N PHE A 604 22.25 -6.28 1.53
CA PHE A 604 22.20 -4.94 2.12
C PHE A 604 20.77 -4.41 2.21
N SER A 605 19.99 -4.49 1.12
CA SER A 605 18.60 -4.02 1.11
C SER A 605 17.70 -4.72 2.13
N LEU A 606 17.96 -6.00 2.41
CA LEU A 606 17.21 -6.81 3.38
C LEU A 606 17.74 -6.66 4.83
N PHE A 607 19.01 -6.30 4.99
CA PHE A 607 19.66 -6.19 6.31
C PHE A 607 19.58 -4.79 6.92
N ALA A 608 19.58 -3.75 6.10
CA ALA A 608 19.77 -2.37 6.58
C ALA A 608 18.64 -1.87 7.49
N ALA A 609 17.39 -2.26 7.24
CA ALA A 609 16.24 -1.88 8.05
C ALA A 609 15.09 -2.89 7.89
N PRO A 610 14.21 -3.02 8.90
CA PRO A 610 12.95 -3.77 8.76
C PRO A 610 12.16 -3.28 7.53
N PRO A 611 11.44 -4.17 6.82
CA PRO A 611 10.77 -3.83 5.55
C PRO A 611 9.85 -2.61 5.62
N GLU A 612 9.08 -2.46 6.69
CA GLU A 612 8.12 -1.36 6.88
C GLU A 612 8.77 -0.01 7.20
N LYS A 613 10.04 -0.02 7.65
CA LYS A 613 10.76 1.19 8.05
C LYS A 613 11.54 1.77 6.88
N ASP A 614 11.67 3.09 6.87
CA ASP A 614 12.55 3.76 5.91
C ASP A 614 14.00 3.26 6.06
N LEU A 615 14.68 3.12 4.93
CA LEU A 615 16.08 2.69 4.85
C LEU A 615 16.92 3.88 4.43
N ASP A 616 17.77 4.35 5.33
CA ASP A 616 18.78 5.37 5.02
C ASP A 616 19.95 4.72 4.28
N TRP A 617 20.15 5.12 3.02
CA TRP A 617 21.20 4.60 2.16
C TRP A 617 22.59 4.96 2.70
N ASN A 618 23.46 3.96 2.83
CA ASN A 618 24.84 4.12 3.28
C ASN A 618 25.76 3.12 2.57
N ASP A 619 26.73 3.63 1.79
CA ASP A 619 27.68 2.82 1.04
C ASP A 619 28.56 1.92 1.94
N HIS A 620 28.83 2.34 3.19
CA HIS A 620 29.57 1.51 4.15
C HIS A 620 28.78 0.25 4.56
N GLY A 621 27.45 0.31 4.55
CA GLY A 621 26.61 -0.86 4.81
C GLY A 621 26.74 -1.91 3.71
N VAL A 622 26.84 -1.48 2.45
CA VAL A 622 27.06 -2.34 1.29
C VAL A 622 28.42 -3.05 1.39
N GLU A 623 29.48 -2.32 1.77
CA GLU A 623 30.81 -2.91 2.00
C GLU A 623 30.81 -3.94 3.15
N GLY A 624 30.00 -3.71 4.18
CA GLY A 624 29.78 -4.66 5.27
C GLY A 624 29.20 -5.99 4.76
N ALA A 625 28.13 -5.92 3.97
CA ALA A 625 27.51 -7.08 3.33
C ALA A 625 28.49 -7.83 2.42
N PHE A 626 29.28 -7.11 1.60
CA PHE A 626 30.29 -7.72 0.73
C PHE A 626 31.36 -8.47 1.53
N ARG A 627 31.87 -7.88 2.61
CA ARG A 627 32.87 -8.52 3.48
C ARG A 627 32.31 -9.79 4.13
N PHE A 628 31.06 -9.75 4.57
CA PHE A 628 30.39 -10.93 5.13
C PHE A 628 30.31 -12.07 4.12
N LEU A 629 29.84 -11.82 2.90
CA LEU A 629 29.77 -12.87 1.86
C LEU A 629 31.15 -13.44 1.51
N ASN A 630 32.20 -12.61 1.49
CA ASN A 630 33.56 -13.12 1.31
C ASN A 630 34.09 -13.94 2.49
N ARG A 631 33.56 -13.76 3.71
CA ARG A 631 33.87 -14.63 4.85
C ARG A 631 33.19 -15.97 4.71
N VAL A 632 31.90 -15.98 4.34
CA VAL A 632 31.14 -17.21 4.03
C VAL A 632 31.85 -18.00 2.93
N TRP A 633 32.20 -17.32 1.83
CA TRP A 633 32.95 -17.92 0.72
C TRP A 633 34.20 -18.65 1.20
N ARG A 634 35.12 -17.92 1.88
CA ARG A 634 36.39 -18.47 2.36
C ARG A 634 36.19 -19.66 3.28
N PHE A 635 35.26 -19.54 4.23
CA PHE A 635 34.99 -20.62 5.19
C PHE A 635 34.50 -21.88 4.47
N VAL A 636 33.46 -21.76 3.64
CA VAL A 636 32.86 -22.93 2.99
C VAL A 636 33.78 -23.54 1.94
N THR A 637 34.50 -22.74 1.14
CA THR A 637 35.45 -23.29 0.17
C THR A 637 36.63 -23.98 0.85
N GLY A 638 37.08 -23.49 2.01
CA GLY A 638 38.15 -24.11 2.78
C GLY A 638 37.78 -25.47 3.38
N HIS A 639 36.48 -25.75 3.54
CA HIS A 639 35.97 -26.97 4.15
C HIS A 639 35.16 -27.85 3.18
N ALA A 640 35.11 -27.50 1.89
CA ALA A 640 34.22 -28.15 0.93
C ALA A 640 34.48 -29.66 0.80
N ASP A 641 35.75 -30.07 0.80
CA ASP A 641 36.14 -31.48 0.72
C ASP A 641 35.78 -32.26 1.99
N ASP A 642 35.96 -31.65 3.17
CA ASP A 642 35.57 -32.23 4.45
C ASP A 642 34.06 -32.43 4.54
N VAL A 643 33.29 -31.41 4.13
CA VAL A 643 31.82 -31.47 4.08
C VAL A 643 31.36 -32.57 3.12
N ARG A 644 31.98 -32.68 1.94
CA ARG A 644 31.64 -33.69 0.94
C ARG A 644 31.92 -35.12 1.40
N ALA A 645 33.03 -35.31 2.13
CA ALA A 645 33.43 -36.62 2.63
C ALA A 645 32.71 -37.04 3.92
N ALA A 646 32.07 -36.11 4.63
CA ALA A 646 31.44 -36.38 5.92
C ALA A 646 30.16 -37.22 5.78
N ALA A 647 29.96 -38.16 6.71
CA ALA A 647 28.68 -38.84 6.89
C ALA A 647 27.64 -37.91 7.54
N PRO A 648 26.33 -38.19 7.42
CA PRO A 648 25.29 -37.46 8.14
C PRO A 648 25.57 -37.41 9.65
N ALA A 649 25.25 -36.29 10.29
CA ALA A 649 25.54 -36.10 11.70
C ALA A 649 24.72 -37.01 12.61
N ALA A 650 25.41 -37.80 13.44
CA ALA A 650 24.83 -38.41 14.63
C ALA A 650 24.77 -37.39 15.78
N ALA A 651 24.01 -37.68 16.84
CA ALA A 651 23.95 -36.82 18.02
C ALA A 651 25.36 -36.61 18.63
N PRO A 652 25.82 -35.37 18.81
CA PRO A 652 27.18 -35.08 19.28
C PRO A 652 27.37 -35.53 20.73
N GLN A 653 28.51 -36.16 21.00
CA GLN A 653 28.85 -36.64 22.35
C GLN A 653 29.71 -35.64 23.12
N SER A 654 30.46 -34.79 22.42
CA SER A 654 31.26 -33.75 23.04
C SER A 654 30.40 -32.56 23.50
N SER A 655 30.84 -31.87 24.56
CA SER A 655 30.17 -30.64 25.03
C SER A 655 30.18 -29.55 23.95
N ASP A 656 31.33 -29.37 23.30
CA ASP A 656 31.55 -28.33 22.29
C ASP A 656 30.74 -28.66 21.01
N GLY A 657 30.61 -29.95 20.66
CA GLY A 657 29.73 -30.41 19.60
C GLY A 657 28.25 -30.20 19.88
N ARG A 658 27.78 -30.51 21.11
CA ARG A 658 26.40 -30.18 21.54
C ARG A 658 26.14 -28.67 21.52
N ALA A 659 27.13 -27.86 21.89
CA ALA A 659 27.02 -26.41 21.84
C ALA A 659 26.86 -25.87 20.42
N LEU A 660 27.70 -26.33 19.47
CA LEU A 660 27.56 -25.92 18.06
C LEU A 660 26.23 -26.36 17.48
N ARG A 661 25.84 -27.63 17.66
CA ARG A 661 24.56 -28.15 17.15
C ARG A 661 23.38 -27.36 17.70
N ARG A 662 23.39 -27.01 18.98
CA ARG A 662 22.39 -26.10 19.57
C ARG A 662 22.35 -24.76 18.85
N THR A 663 23.50 -24.12 18.61
CA THR A 663 23.55 -22.84 17.88
C THR A 663 22.95 -22.97 16.48
N VAL A 664 23.25 -24.04 15.74
CA VAL A 664 22.64 -24.31 14.41
C VAL A 664 21.12 -24.32 14.51
N HIS A 665 20.55 -25.09 15.44
CA HIS A 665 19.10 -25.24 15.60
C HIS A 665 18.42 -23.99 16.20
N GLU A 666 19.10 -23.25 17.09
CA GLU A 666 18.66 -21.94 17.56
C GLU A 666 18.61 -20.92 16.40
N THR A 667 19.59 -20.96 15.48
CA THR A 667 19.60 -20.13 14.27
C THR A 667 18.46 -20.50 13.31
N ILE A 668 18.21 -21.80 13.07
CA ILE A 668 17.07 -22.25 12.25
C ILE A 668 15.75 -21.67 12.80
N ALA A 669 15.50 -21.86 14.09
CA ALA A 669 14.28 -21.38 14.74
C ALA A 669 14.15 -19.85 14.59
N ARG A 670 15.21 -19.11 14.92
CA ARG A 670 15.22 -17.64 14.86
C ARG A 670 15.00 -17.10 13.44
N VAL A 671 15.72 -17.62 12.44
CA VAL A 671 15.57 -17.18 11.05
C VAL A 671 14.17 -17.50 10.53
N THR A 672 13.61 -18.66 10.89
CA THR A 672 12.27 -19.07 10.48
C THR A 672 11.21 -18.15 11.08
N ASP A 673 11.25 -17.91 12.40
CA ASP A 673 10.31 -17.01 13.08
C ASP A 673 10.43 -15.55 12.56
N ASP A 674 11.66 -15.07 12.34
CA ASP A 674 11.91 -13.71 11.83
C ASP A 674 11.34 -13.50 10.42
N ILE A 675 11.34 -14.54 9.56
CA ILE A 675 10.72 -14.48 8.23
C ILE A 675 9.19 -14.59 8.30
N GLU A 676 8.64 -15.45 9.17
CA GLU A 676 7.19 -15.75 9.17
C GLU A 676 6.33 -14.76 9.95
N ARG A 677 6.83 -14.22 11.07
CA ARG A 677 5.98 -13.47 12.01
C ARG A 677 6.00 -11.97 11.75
N ASP A 678 7.19 -11.40 11.66
CA ASP A 678 7.40 -9.94 11.73
C ASP A 678 8.16 -9.37 10.52
N PHE A 679 8.51 -10.20 9.54
CA PHE A 679 9.42 -9.85 8.44
C PHE A 679 10.71 -9.16 8.91
N HIS A 680 11.27 -9.57 10.06
CA HIS A 680 12.50 -9.05 10.62
C HIS A 680 13.75 -9.61 9.89
N PHE A 681 13.84 -9.40 8.58
CA PHE A 681 14.92 -9.90 7.74
C PHE A 681 16.31 -9.46 8.21
N ASN A 682 16.42 -8.30 8.84
CA ASN A 682 17.66 -7.79 9.42
C ASN A 682 18.15 -8.63 10.61
N THR A 683 17.24 -9.11 11.47
CA THR A 683 17.63 -10.00 12.58
C THR A 683 17.86 -11.42 12.12
N ALA A 684 17.15 -11.87 11.08
CA ALA A 684 17.42 -13.15 10.42
C ALA A 684 18.86 -13.18 9.85
N VAL A 685 19.26 -12.14 9.11
CA VAL A 685 20.63 -12.00 8.60
C VAL A 685 21.64 -11.94 9.75
N SER A 686 21.33 -11.23 10.84
CA SER A 686 22.19 -11.17 12.03
C SER A 686 22.42 -12.57 12.64
N ALA A 687 21.36 -13.38 12.74
CA ALA A 687 21.46 -14.76 13.23
C ALA A 687 22.34 -15.65 12.33
N ILE A 688 22.25 -15.46 11.00
CA ILE A 688 23.13 -16.15 10.04
C ILE A 688 24.59 -15.69 10.22
N MET A 689 24.83 -14.39 10.41
CA MET A 689 26.17 -13.86 10.71
C MET A 689 26.75 -14.43 12.01
N GLU A 690 25.92 -14.55 13.05
CA GLU A 690 26.28 -15.19 14.32
C GLU A 690 26.65 -16.66 14.14
N LEU A 691 25.91 -17.42 13.32
CA LEU A 691 26.24 -18.81 12.97
C LEU A 691 27.60 -18.92 12.28
N VAL A 692 27.91 -18.02 11.33
CA VAL A 692 29.23 -17.98 10.67
C VAL A 692 30.35 -17.67 11.67
N ASN A 693 30.11 -16.79 12.65
CA ASN A 693 31.07 -16.55 13.72
C ASN A 693 31.27 -17.80 14.60
N ALA A 694 30.19 -18.51 14.94
CA ALA A 694 30.24 -19.74 15.72
C ALA A 694 31.01 -20.86 14.99
N LEU A 695 30.84 -20.96 13.67
CA LEU A 695 31.60 -21.88 12.82
C LEU A 695 33.11 -21.64 12.87
N HIS A 696 33.56 -20.39 12.71
CA HIS A 696 34.99 -20.04 12.86
C HIS A 696 35.53 -20.28 14.28
N ALA A 697 34.71 -19.98 15.30
CA ALA A 697 35.09 -20.23 16.69
C ALA A 697 35.22 -21.75 16.96
N PHE A 698 34.31 -22.56 16.42
CA PHE A 698 34.37 -24.00 16.53
C PHE A 698 35.57 -24.58 15.80
N GLU A 699 35.85 -24.15 14.56
CA GLU A 699 37.04 -24.56 13.79
C GLU A 699 38.34 -24.35 14.60
N SER A 700 38.49 -23.17 15.19
CA SER A 700 39.71 -22.81 15.94
C SER A 700 39.85 -23.47 17.31
N SER A 701 38.74 -23.81 17.99
CA SER A 701 38.76 -24.30 19.37
C SER A 701 38.49 -25.81 19.54
N SER A 702 37.97 -26.48 18.51
CA SER A 702 37.49 -27.87 18.61
C SER A 702 38.53 -28.94 18.25
N LEU A 703 39.68 -28.58 17.69
CA LEU A 703 40.66 -29.53 17.12
C LEU A 703 41.06 -30.65 18.10
N ASP A 704 41.28 -30.30 19.37
CA ASP A 704 41.69 -31.25 20.43
C ASP A 704 40.52 -31.74 21.30
N ARG A 705 39.32 -31.13 21.16
CA ARG A 705 38.18 -31.34 22.08
C ARG A 705 37.05 -32.16 21.47
N VAL A 706 36.97 -32.19 20.13
CA VAL A 706 35.92 -32.88 19.40
C VAL A 706 36.57 -33.91 18.47
N PRO A 707 36.15 -35.19 18.54
CA PRO A 707 36.64 -36.23 17.63
C PRO A 707 36.51 -35.83 16.16
N ALA A 708 37.49 -36.17 15.33
CA ALA A 708 37.55 -35.71 13.94
C ALA A 708 36.32 -36.12 13.09
N GLU A 709 35.73 -37.30 13.35
CA GLU A 709 34.50 -37.73 12.69
C GLU A 709 33.29 -36.90 13.12
N GLU A 710 33.11 -36.69 14.42
CA GLU A 710 32.05 -35.84 14.97
C GLU A 710 32.19 -34.40 14.45
N ARG A 711 33.42 -33.87 14.42
CA ARG A 711 33.71 -32.53 13.89
C ARG A 711 33.32 -32.39 12.43
N ARG A 712 33.69 -33.35 11.57
CA ARG A 712 33.34 -33.32 10.13
C ARG A 712 31.84 -33.42 9.90
N ALA A 713 31.16 -34.29 10.65
CA ALA A 713 29.71 -34.42 10.63
C ALA A 713 28.98 -33.12 11.03
N LEU A 714 29.42 -32.48 12.13
CA LEU A 714 28.85 -31.22 12.59
C LEU A 714 29.13 -30.06 11.63
N LEU A 715 30.34 -30.01 11.05
CA LEU A 715 30.67 -29.03 10.01
C LEU A 715 29.77 -29.18 8.80
N ARG A 716 29.48 -30.42 8.37
CA ARG A 716 28.53 -30.69 7.29
C ARG A 716 27.12 -30.18 7.63
N GLU A 717 26.55 -30.57 8.78
CA GLU A 717 25.21 -30.12 9.21
C GLU A 717 25.12 -28.59 9.27
N ALA A 718 26.12 -27.94 9.87
CA ALA A 718 26.15 -26.50 10.05
C ALA A 718 26.35 -25.73 8.73
N VAL A 719 27.23 -26.21 7.83
CA VAL A 719 27.44 -25.60 6.51
C VAL A 719 26.22 -25.78 5.61
N GLU A 720 25.64 -26.99 5.55
CA GLU A 720 24.43 -27.22 4.77
C GLU A 720 23.27 -26.34 5.28
N THR A 721 23.09 -26.26 6.60
CA THR A 721 22.11 -25.36 7.22
C THR A 721 22.37 -23.90 6.89
N LEU A 722 23.62 -23.43 7.03
CA LEU A 722 24.01 -22.06 6.67
C LEU A 722 23.60 -21.73 5.23
N LEU A 723 23.87 -22.63 4.28
CA LEU A 723 23.55 -22.41 2.86
C LEU A 723 22.05 -22.40 2.61
N LEU A 724 21.29 -23.30 3.25
CA LEU A 724 19.82 -23.32 3.15
C LEU A 724 19.19 -22.04 3.70
N LEU A 725 19.66 -21.55 4.86
CA LEU A 725 19.16 -20.32 5.48
C LEU A 725 19.57 -19.06 4.71
N LEU A 726 20.75 -19.06 4.09
CA LEU A 726 21.28 -17.93 3.32
C LEU A 726 20.65 -17.83 1.91
N ALA A 727 20.22 -18.94 1.33
CA ALA A 727 19.77 -19.02 -0.07
C ALA A 727 18.66 -18.04 -0.46
N PRO A 728 17.61 -17.78 0.36
CA PRO A 728 16.61 -16.76 0.00
C PRO A 728 17.17 -15.33 -0.08
N PHE A 729 18.21 -15.03 0.70
CA PHE A 729 18.85 -13.71 0.74
C PHE A 729 19.87 -13.55 -0.40
N CYS A 730 20.75 -14.54 -0.54
CA CYS A 730 21.93 -14.52 -1.42
C CYS A 730 21.94 -15.80 -2.29
N PRO A 731 21.06 -15.89 -3.30
CA PRO A 731 20.82 -17.15 -4.00
C PRO A 731 22.01 -17.63 -4.82
N HIS A 732 22.86 -16.75 -5.35
CA HIS A 732 23.93 -17.15 -6.27
C HIS A 732 25.11 -17.80 -5.53
N ILE A 733 25.57 -17.17 -4.45
CA ILE A 733 26.63 -17.72 -3.60
C ILE A 733 26.16 -19.02 -2.93
N ALA A 734 24.88 -19.10 -2.54
CA ALA A 734 24.33 -20.29 -1.92
C ALA A 734 24.31 -21.48 -2.89
N GLU A 735 23.81 -21.32 -4.12
CA GLU A 735 23.87 -22.39 -5.14
C GLU A 735 25.30 -22.84 -5.45
N GLU A 736 26.21 -21.87 -5.62
CA GLU A 736 27.61 -22.19 -5.92
C GLU A 736 28.26 -23.02 -4.81
N LEU A 737 28.08 -22.59 -3.57
CA LEU A 737 28.65 -23.28 -2.42
C LEU A 737 27.94 -24.61 -2.17
N TRP A 738 26.64 -24.72 -2.46
CA TRP A 738 25.87 -25.96 -2.39
C TRP A 738 26.38 -27.01 -3.39
N GLU A 739 26.63 -26.61 -4.64
CA GLU A 739 27.25 -27.50 -5.64
C GLU A 739 28.68 -27.90 -5.21
N ARG A 740 29.46 -26.95 -4.68
CA ARG A 740 30.84 -27.22 -4.20
C ARG A 740 30.91 -28.17 -3.03
N THR A 741 29.90 -28.19 -2.15
CA THR A 741 29.83 -29.17 -1.05
C THR A 741 29.35 -30.55 -1.49
N GLY A 742 29.07 -30.74 -2.79
CA GLY A 742 28.84 -32.05 -3.40
C GLY A 742 27.39 -32.33 -3.80
N HIS A 743 26.49 -31.38 -3.60
CA HIS A 743 25.09 -31.51 -4.03
C HIS A 743 24.95 -31.28 -5.53
N ARG A 744 23.97 -31.93 -6.16
CA ARG A 744 23.75 -31.87 -7.62
C ARG A 744 22.50 -31.09 -8.02
N ASP A 745 21.49 -31.13 -7.16
CA ASP A 745 20.25 -30.39 -7.36
C ASP A 745 20.38 -28.97 -6.80
N SER A 746 19.51 -28.08 -7.26
CA SER A 746 19.46 -26.70 -6.78
C SER A 746 19.15 -26.66 -5.28
N VAL A 747 19.76 -25.72 -4.56
CA VAL A 747 19.47 -25.48 -3.14
C VAL A 747 17.97 -25.24 -2.88
N PHE A 748 17.25 -24.69 -3.85
CA PHE A 748 15.81 -24.43 -3.77
C PHE A 748 14.92 -25.67 -3.99
N MET A 749 15.51 -26.81 -4.35
CA MET A 749 14.82 -28.12 -4.42
C MET A 749 14.90 -28.88 -3.09
N HIS A 750 15.66 -28.38 -2.12
CA HIS A 750 15.73 -28.94 -0.77
C HIS A 750 14.73 -28.25 0.17
N PRO A 751 14.13 -29.02 1.11
CA PRO A 751 13.23 -28.44 2.09
C PRO A 751 13.95 -27.46 3.00
N TRP A 752 13.23 -26.44 3.45
CA TRP A 752 13.69 -25.55 4.50
C TRP A 752 14.02 -26.35 5.77
N PRO A 753 15.15 -26.07 6.47
CA PRO A 753 15.53 -26.83 7.64
C PRO A 753 14.56 -26.62 8.80
N GLU A 754 14.31 -27.67 9.58
CA GLU A 754 13.49 -27.64 10.79
C GLU A 754 14.37 -27.75 12.04
N ALA A 755 14.08 -26.93 13.05
CA ALA A 755 14.82 -26.96 14.31
C ALA A 755 14.45 -28.20 15.12
N ASP A 756 15.44 -29.01 15.47
CA ASP A 756 15.32 -30.17 16.34
C ASP A 756 15.07 -29.72 17.79
N PRO A 757 13.88 -30.01 18.38
CA PRO A 757 13.57 -29.63 19.75
C PRO A 757 14.57 -30.19 20.78
N GLN A 758 15.20 -31.34 20.50
CA GLN A 758 16.20 -31.92 21.39
C GLN A 758 17.50 -31.11 21.39
N ALA A 759 17.94 -30.61 20.22
CA ALA A 759 19.13 -29.76 20.11
C ALA A 759 18.98 -28.44 20.89
N LEU A 760 17.75 -27.94 21.04
CA LEU A 760 17.45 -26.72 21.78
C LEU A 760 17.51 -26.90 23.32
N THR A 761 17.52 -28.14 23.82
CA THR A 761 17.51 -28.43 25.27
C THR A 761 18.82 -28.05 25.94
N ARG A 762 18.78 -27.09 26.88
CA ARG A 762 19.95 -26.68 27.67
C ARG A 762 20.11 -27.65 28.85
N GLU A 763 21.33 -28.16 29.07
CA GLU A 763 21.68 -28.93 30.27
C GLU A 763 21.91 -27.97 31.44
N GLU A 764 22.55 -26.83 31.17
CA GLU A 764 22.79 -25.78 32.15
C GLU A 764 22.30 -24.41 31.64
N ILE A 765 21.83 -23.57 32.55
CA ILE A 765 21.35 -22.22 32.28
C ILE A 765 22.01 -21.21 33.22
N THR A 766 22.23 -20.00 32.71
CA THR A 766 22.70 -18.89 33.53
C THR A 766 21.53 -18.15 34.14
N VAL A 767 21.43 -18.15 35.47
CA VAL A 767 20.43 -17.43 36.24
C VAL A 767 21.08 -16.18 36.84
N VAL A 768 20.50 -15.02 36.55
CA VAL A 768 20.99 -13.74 37.09
C VAL A 768 20.59 -13.63 38.56
N VAL A 769 21.54 -13.30 39.44
CA VAL A 769 21.25 -13.07 40.86
C VAL A 769 21.26 -11.59 41.17
N GLN A 770 20.14 -11.09 41.70
CA GLN A 770 19.93 -9.72 42.12
C GLN A 770 19.76 -9.62 43.63
N VAL A 771 20.17 -8.49 44.19
CA VAL A 771 19.85 -8.07 45.56
C VAL A 771 19.18 -6.69 45.47
N ASP A 772 17.95 -6.58 45.97
CA ASP A 772 17.08 -5.41 45.86
C ASP A 772 16.99 -4.86 44.42
N GLY A 773 16.86 -5.77 43.44
CA GLY A 773 16.75 -5.44 42.02
C GLY A 773 18.06 -5.09 41.31
N LYS A 774 19.21 -5.06 42.02
CA LYS A 774 20.54 -4.81 41.42
C LYS A 774 21.28 -6.12 41.18
N VAL A 775 21.80 -6.32 39.97
CA VAL A 775 22.57 -7.53 39.60
C VAL A 775 23.87 -7.60 40.39
N ARG A 776 24.09 -8.72 41.11
CA ARG A 776 25.27 -8.98 41.93
C ARG A 776 26.08 -10.18 41.45
N SER A 777 25.42 -11.18 40.88
CA SER A 777 26.10 -12.35 40.34
C SER A 777 25.32 -13.00 39.19
N ARG A 778 25.92 -14.03 38.60
CA ARG A 778 25.31 -14.91 37.60
C ARG A 778 25.71 -16.34 37.94
N LEU A 779 24.73 -17.20 38.18
CA LEU A 779 24.93 -18.61 38.52
C LEU A 779 24.66 -19.49 37.31
N THR A 780 25.53 -20.47 37.07
CA THR A 780 25.25 -21.56 36.12
C THR A 780 24.61 -22.72 36.89
N VAL A 781 23.36 -23.04 36.59
CA VAL A 781 22.58 -24.10 37.25
C VAL A 781 22.06 -25.11 36.23
N ASP A 782 21.78 -26.34 36.66
CA ASP A 782 21.10 -27.33 35.81
C ASP A 782 19.75 -26.74 35.33
N ALA A 783 19.38 -26.97 34.07
CA ALA A 783 18.17 -26.39 33.49
C ALA A 783 16.87 -26.94 34.12
N ASN A 784 16.95 -28.08 34.78
CA ASN A 784 15.89 -28.71 35.56
C ASN A 784 16.07 -28.49 37.06
N ALA A 785 17.02 -27.62 37.48
CA ALA A 785 17.20 -27.27 38.89
C ALA A 785 15.89 -26.69 39.46
N GLY A 786 15.39 -27.33 40.52
CA GLY A 786 14.21 -26.86 41.23
C GLY A 786 14.46 -25.50 41.90
N GLU A 787 13.38 -24.74 42.08
CA GLU A 787 13.42 -23.37 42.64
C GLU A 787 14.24 -23.28 43.95
N ALA A 788 14.07 -24.26 44.84
CA ALA A 788 14.80 -24.34 46.10
C ALA A 788 16.32 -24.49 45.95
N ASP A 789 16.78 -25.23 44.93
CA ASP A 789 18.22 -25.37 44.66
C ASP A 789 18.81 -24.05 44.15
N VAL A 790 18.12 -23.42 43.18
CA VAL A 790 18.56 -22.15 42.61
C VAL A 790 18.60 -21.05 43.68
N GLN A 791 17.60 -20.99 44.56
CA GLN A 791 17.58 -20.08 45.71
C GLN A 791 18.73 -20.34 46.68
N ARG A 792 18.97 -21.60 47.06
CA ARG A 792 20.06 -21.97 47.97
C ARG A 792 21.41 -21.57 47.40
N ARG A 793 21.65 -21.81 46.11
CA ARG A 793 22.89 -21.43 45.43
C ARG A 793 23.05 -19.91 45.33
N ALA A 794 21.97 -19.16 45.09
CA ALA A 794 21.98 -17.70 45.06
C ALA A 794 22.34 -17.08 46.41
N LEU A 795 21.81 -17.62 47.51
CA LEU A 795 22.12 -17.17 48.87
C LEU A 795 23.54 -17.55 49.33
N ALA A 796 24.09 -18.65 48.79
CA ALA A 796 25.42 -19.14 49.12
C ALA A 796 26.53 -18.53 48.25
N ASP A 797 26.21 -17.75 47.22
CA ASP A 797 27.17 -17.15 46.30
C ASP A 797 28.04 -16.10 47.02
N ASP A 798 29.36 -16.28 46.98
CA ASP A 798 30.32 -15.40 47.65
C ASP A 798 30.29 -13.95 47.14
N ARG A 799 29.80 -13.70 45.91
CA ARG A 799 29.59 -12.34 45.38
C ARG A 799 28.31 -11.69 45.91
N VAL A 800 27.38 -12.49 46.41
CA VAL A 800 26.09 -12.06 46.93
C VAL A 800 26.17 -11.86 48.44
N ARG A 801 26.87 -12.74 49.17
CA ARG A 801 27.03 -12.71 50.63
C ARG A 801 27.37 -11.33 51.24
N PRO A 802 28.33 -10.54 50.70
CA PRO A 802 28.63 -9.22 51.24
C PRO A 802 27.46 -8.23 51.24
N TRP A 803 26.45 -8.46 50.38
CA TRP A 803 25.24 -7.64 50.31
C TRP A 803 24.15 -8.09 51.28
N LEU A 804 24.31 -9.26 51.90
CA LEU A 804 23.37 -9.87 52.83
C LEU A 804 23.87 -9.81 54.29
N ASP A 805 25.20 -9.77 54.52
CA ASP A 805 25.81 -9.93 55.86
C ASP A 805 25.30 -8.95 56.93
N ALA A 806 24.83 -7.77 56.55
CA ALA A 806 24.30 -6.75 57.46
C ALA A 806 22.80 -6.48 57.29
N ARG A 807 22.05 -7.42 56.68
CA ARG A 807 20.63 -7.24 56.32
C ARG A 807 19.83 -8.51 56.54
N THR A 808 18.53 -8.37 56.77
CA THR A 808 17.63 -9.53 56.87
C THR A 808 17.03 -9.83 55.50
N VAL A 809 17.15 -11.07 55.02
CA VAL A 809 16.45 -11.52 53.81
C VAL A 809 14.96 -11.64 54.11
N GLU A 810 14.16 -10.78 53.49
CA GLU A 810 12.69 -10.77 53.65
C GLU A 810 12.03 -11.83 52.77
N ARG A 811 12.45 -11.89 51.50
CA ARG A 811 11.92 -12.82 50.51
C ARG A 811 12.92 -13.06 49.39
N VAL A 812 12.86 -14.24 48.80
CA VAL A 812 13.59 -14.56 47.57
C VAL A 812 12.55 -14.83 46.49
N VAL A 813 12.67 -14.11 45.36
CA VAL A 813 11.77 -14.26 44.22
C VAL A 813 12.56 -14.94 43.10
N VAL A 814 12.16 -16.17 42.77
CA VAL A 814 12.75 -16.89 41.65
C VAL A 814 11.82 -16.74 40.44
N VAL A 815 12.37 -16.26 39.33
CA VAL A 815 11.73 -16.35 38.03
C VAL A 815 12.38 -17.54 37.32
N PRO A 816 11.65 -18.66 37.13
CA PRO A 816 12.21 -19.88 36.58
C PRO A 816 13.01 -19.64 35.30
N LYS A 817 14.21 -20.22 35.27
CA LYS A 817 15.17 -20.15 34.16
C LYS A 817 15.68 -18.76 33.77
N ARG A 818 15.40 -17.70 34.54
CA ARG A 818 15.81 -16.32 34.21
C ARG A 818 16.61 -15.65 35.32
N LEU A 819 16.04 -15.49 36.51
CA LEU A 819 16.69 -14.75 37.59
C LEU A 819 16.22 -15.16 38.99
N VAL A 820 17.03 -14.83 39.98
CA VAL A 820 16.69 -14.82 41.42
C VAL A 820 16.89 -13.40 41.93
N ASN A 821 15.88 -12.83 42.59
CA ASN A 821 16.00 -11.55 43.27
C ASN A 821 15.82 -11.73 44.78
N ILE A 822 16.86 -11.40 45.55
CA ILE A 822 16.88 -11.45 47.01
C ILE A 822 16.49 -10.07 47.52
N VAL A 823 15.34 -9.99 48.18
CA VAL A 823 14.83 -8.74 48.75
C VAL A 823 15.24 -8.69 50.21
N THR A 824 15.92 -7.61 50.58
CA THR A 824 16.47 -7.41 51.92
C THR A 824 15.75 -6.27 52.64
N ARG A 825 15.73 -6.36 53.97
CA ARG A 825 15.40 -5.24 54.87
C ARG A 825 16.65 -4.83 55.65
N PRO A 826 16.81 -3.52 55.95
CA PRO A 826 17.90 -3.03 56.80
C PRO A 826 18.01 -3.77 58.12
#